data_AF-A0A351BK12-F1
#
_entry.id   AF-A0A351BK12-F1
#
_cell.length_a   1.000
_cell.length_b   1.000
_cell.length_c   1.000
_cell.angle_alpha   90.00
_cell.angle_beta   90.00
_cell.angle_gamma   90.00
#
_symmetry.space_group_name_H-M   'P 1'
#
loop_
_entity.id
_entity.type
_entity.pdbx_description
1 polymer ?
#
loop_
_entity_poly.entity_id
_entity_poly.type
_entity_poly.pdbx_seq_one_letter_code
_entity_poly.pdbx_strand_id
1 'polypeptide(L)'
;MTDLTRDLADILKGVRRPGDFFATGRCEIFAPRLEVDGVGRIALPLLPAQAEALLAVAEQAPYGRGSDTLIDTEVRRTWQIGADRVHLGGRHWDQHLADIVARCAAGLGISEPVSAGFYKLLVYDTGSFFVSHRDTEKAPGMFATLVVVLPSLYTGGELCIRHSERAVCLDLASPEPSEVAYAAFYADCRHEVRPITAGCRLVLIYNLIRHGEGRPPGPPAYDAAIERVSDLLGRWAAEPAAAERSSPGKLIHPLEHAYTPAEIGFRSLKGVDAAVAPVLASAAGRANCELHLAFLAISESGNAEYCGPWSRGGRHAQPGDDDFEVLEIVNSLRTLSGWQAPDGSRPSLGEIPFADAELCPPGAMDDEEPDTQYFFEATGNEGATFERSYRRAALVLWPQTGKLQVIADAGHRVSLPYLAALAERWVELGEGQESPSWHEAHRLARLIIARREDWPTAGWLSPTPAGRAAPLLTALRRCGDGGNIEALLTEVSAEGCYDAGDNEALADAAMLLPAERAAELVQRIIARNAPLQAAACAGLLQRMAARFLARSAAGVSTELLESAAQALVSALPGEPAAATPTAGWRQALPVTPALVVDLLSALCHLGVRPLGEQAVDHLLNRPDRFAVDAILVPAACLLSEQGWPASDWPPTRRLRAHCLDQLARRIAEPLVPPVDFARDSRVDCSCAHCRELSAFLADPERSVWVFKAARQHRNHVEYSIRRDQCDVSHETDRRGSTHALVCTKNQASFERRVLQRQKDLVDQARLRQPFGQ
;
A
#
# COMPACT_ATOMS: atom_id res chain seq x y z
N MET A 1 30.71 22.53 4.44
CA MET A 1 29.48 21.73 4.58
C MET A 1 29.59 20.63 3.55
N THR A 2 29.98 19.45 3.99
CA THR A 2 30.20 18.26 3.16
C THR A 2 28.84 17.65 2.80
N ASP A 3 28.55 17.57 1.51
CA ASP A 3 27.38 16.88 0.97
C ASP A 3 27.65 15.37 1.08
N LEU A 4 27.29 14.77 2.23
CA LEU A 4 27.67 13.41 2.65
C LEU A 4 27.43 12.36 1.55
N THR A 5 26.31 12.49 0.84
CA THR A 5 25.92 11.62 -0.28
C THR A 5 26.88 11.77 -1.47
N ARG A 6 27.27 13.01 -1.81
CA ARG A 6 28.25 13.29 -2.86
C ARG A 6 29.65 12.81 -2.50
N ASP A 7 30.10 13.09 -1.28
CA ASP A 7 31.42 12.66 -0.79
C ASP A 7 31.55 11.14 -0.82
N LEU A 8 30.50 10.42 -0.39
CA LEU A 8 30.47 8.96 -0.46
C LEU A 8 30.53 8.48 -1.92
N ALA A 9 29.69 9.03 -2.80
CA ALA A 9 29.69 8.67 -4.22
C ALA A 9 31.06 8.90 -4.88
N ASP A 10 31.73 10.01 -4.59
CA ASP A 10 33.04 10.34 -5.15
C ASP A 10 34.15 9.41 -4.65
N ILE A 11 34.09 8.94 -3.40
CA ILE A 11 35.00 7.91 -2.91
C ILE A 11 34.73 6.57 -3.62
N LEU A 12 33.46 6.19 -3.78
CA LEU A 12 33.05 4.92 -4.40
C LEU A 12 33.38 4.86 -5.89
N LYS A 13 33.33 5.98 -6.64
CA LYS A 13 33.81 6.06 -8.03
C LYS A 13 35.27 5.62 -8.19
N GLY A 14 36.09 5.74 -7.14
CA GLY A 14 37.49 5.32 -7.13
C GLY A 14 37.71 3.81 -6.94
N VAL A 15 36.67 3.03 -6.62
CA VAL A 15 36.75 1.58 -6.45
C VAL A 15 36.85 0.93 -7.83
N ARG A 16 37.97 0.28 -8.14
CA ARG A 16 38.19 -0.32 -9.46
C ARG A 16 37.31 -1.56 -9.66
N ARG A 17 36.84 -1.77 -10.88
CA ARG A 17 36.02 -2.93 -11.27
C ARG A 17 36.95 -4.04 -11.77
N PRO A 18 36.80 -5.30 -11.35
CA PRO A 18 37.26 -6.42 -12.15
C PRO A 18 36.30 -6.56 -13.35
N GLY A 19 36.82 -6.43 -14.58
CA GLY A 19 36.04 -6.58 -15.82
C GLY A 19 35.18 -5.36 -16.22
N ASP A 20 34.47 -5.48 -17.34
CA ASP A 20 33.57 -4.47 -17.91
C ASP A 20 32.14 -5.04 -18.12
N PHE A 21 31.16 -4.22 -18.49
CA PHE A 21 29.76 -4.67 -18.74
C PHE A 21 29.61 -5.54 -20.00
N PHE A 22 30.66 -5.57 -20.83
CA PHE A 22 30.77 -6.42 -22.01
C PHE A 22 32.19 -6.95 -22.17
N ALA A 23 32.34 -8.07 -22.88
CA ALA A 23 33.61 -8.64 -23.29
C ALA A 23 33.51 -9.02 -24.76
N THR A 24 34.44 -8.57 -25.59
CA THR A 24 34.44 -8.83 -27.04
C THR A 24 35.78 -9.39 -27.48
N GLY A 25 35.78 -10.16 -28.57
CA GLY A 25 37.02 -10.65 -29.16
C GLY A 25 36.81 -11.31 -30.51
N ARG A 26 37.93 -11.72 -31.09
CA ARG A 26 38.02 -12.48 -32.34
C ARG A 26 38.97 -13.65 -32.12
N CYS A 27 38.67 -14.80 -32.71
CA CYS A 27 39.58 -15.93 -32.67
C CYS A 27 39.44 -16.81 -33.92
N GLU A 28 40.58 -17.34 -34.37
CA GLU A 28 40.61 -18.39 -35.38
C GLU A 28 39.94 -19.66 -34.84
N ILE A 29 39.14 -20.30 -35.67
CA ILE A 29 38.43 -21.54 -35.33
C ILE A 29 38.62 -22.61 -36.40
N PHE A 30 38.67 -23.85 -35.94
CA PHE A 30 38.35 -24.98 -36.79
C PHE A 30 36.84 -24.99 -36.98
N ALA A 31 36.39 -24.92 -38.24
CA ALA A 31 34.98 -24.81 -38.56
C ALA A 31 34.15 -25.90 -37.84
N PRO A 32 33.12 -25.53 -37.06
CA PRO A 32 32.26 -26.50 -36.42
C PRO A 32 31.47 -27.30 -37.44
N ARG A 33 31.12 -28.53 -37.07
CA ARG A 33 30.05 -29.26 -37.76
C ARG A 33 28.72 -28.64 -37.30
N LEU A 34 28.16 -27.78 -38.14
CA LEU A 34 26.83 -27.20 -37.96
C LEU A 34 25.83 -27.93 -38.86
N GLU A 35 24.86 -28.61 -38.26
CA GLU A 35 23.73 -29.24 -38.93
C GLU A 35 22.42 -28.64 -38.43
N VAL A 36 21.49 -28.37 -39.35
CA VAL A 36 20.16 -27.80 -39.04
C VAL A 36 19.09 -28.71 -39.62
N ASP A 37 18.12 -29.08 -38.79
CA ASP A 37 17.01 -29.94 -39.19
C ASP A 37 16.17 -29.29 -40.29
N GLY A 38 16.05 -29.98 -41.42
CA GLY A 38 15.37 -29.50 -42.63
C GLY A 38 16.28 -28.87 -43.68
N VAL A 39 17.54 -28.56 -43.35
CA VAL A 39 18.54 -28.02 -44.30
C VAL A 39 19.75 -28.95 -44.47
N GLY A 40 20.17 -29.61 -43.39
CA GLY A 40 21.36 -30.45 -43.36
C GLY A 40 22.62 -29.69 -42.93
N ARG A 41 23.79 -30.08 -43.47
CA ARG A 41 25.09 -29.49 -43.12
C ARG A 41 25.25 -28.09 -43.68
N ILE A 42 25.59 -27.13 -42.83
CA ILE A 42 25.85 -25.74 -43.21
C ILE A 42 27.34 -25.54 -43.44
N ALA A 43 27.71 -24.96 -44.59
CA ALA A 43 29.09 -24.59 -44.89
C ALA A 43 29.40 -23.20 -44.33
N LEU A 44 30.64 -23.00 -43.90
CA LEU A 44 31.16 -21.72 -43.43
C LEU A 44 32.36 -21.32 -44.32
N PRO A 45 32.41 -20.08 -44.85
CA PRO A 45 31.43 -19.01 -44.70
C PRO A 45 30.07 -19.32 -45.30
N LEU A 46 29.01 -18.78 -44.69
CA LEU A 46 27.63 -19.05 -45.11
C LEU A 46 27.41 -18.68 -46.59
N LEU A 47 26.96 -19.66 -47.38
CA LEU A 47 26.65 -19.48 -48.79
C LEU A 47 25.24 -18.91 -48.98
N PRO A 48 24.99 -18.05 -50.00
CA PRO A 48 23.66 -17.48 -50.26
C PRO A 48 22.54 -18.52 -50.38
N ALA A 49 22.76 -19.62 -51.10
CA ALA A 49 21.77 -20.69 -51.24
C ALA A 49 21.42 -21.37 -49.90
N GLN A 50 22.39 -21.47 -48.98
CA GLN A 50 22.13 -22.02 -47.65
C GLN A 50 21.48 -21.00 -46.73
N ALA A 51 21.75 -19.70 -46.91
CA ALA A 51 21.02 -18.64 -46.21
C ALA A 51 19.53 -18.67 -46.54
N GLU A 52 19.16 -18.80 -47.83
CA GLU A 52 17.77 -18.95 -48.25
C GLU A 52 17.11 -20.21 -47.68
N ALA A 53 17.84 -21.34 -47.68
CA ALA A 53 17.34 -22.58 -47.09
C ALA A 53 17.13 -22.46 -45.56
N LEU A 54 18.02 -21.75 -44.86
CA LEU A 54 17.86 -21.48 -43.42
C LEU A 54 16.65 -20.58 -43.16
N LEU A 55 16.44 -19.53 -43.95
CA LEU A 55 15.28 -18.66 -43.85
C LEU A 55 13.96 -19.42 -44.07
N ALA A 56 13.94 -20.39 -44.99
CA ALA A 56 12.77 -21.20 -45.28
C ALA A 56 12.34 -22.12 -44.12
N VAL A 57 13.26 -22.49 -43.23
CA VAL A 57 12.99 -23.37 -42.08
C VAL A 57 12.97 -22.64 -40.73
N ALA A 58 13.38 -21.37 -40.73
CA ALA A 58 13.43 -20.52 -39.57
C ALA A 58 12.06 -19.90 -39.30
N GLU A 59 11.79 -19.64 -38.03
CA GLU A 59 10.59 -18.95 -37.59
C GLU A 59 10.94 -17.50 -37.32
N GLN A 60 9.99 -16.60 -37.56
CA GLN A 60 10.17 -15.22 -37.18
C GLN A 60 10.26 -15.15 -35.66
N ALA A 61 11.31 -14.52 -35.14
CA ALA A 61 11.56 -14.52 -33.72
C ALA A 61 10.49 -13.72 -32.98
N PRO A 62 9.71 -14.33 -32.06
CA PRO A 62 8.64 -13.66 -31.35
C PRO A 62 9.19 -12.59 -30.39
N TYR A 63 8.34 -11.62 -30.07
CA TYR A 63 8.54 -10.66 -28.98
C TYR A 63 7.54 -10.95 -27.86
N GLY A 64 8.00 -10.84 -26.61
CA GLY A 64 7.19 -11.08 -25.41
C GLY A 64 7.00 -9.79 -24.62
N ARG A 65 5.76 -9.28 -24.57
CA ARG A 65 5.29 -8.36 -23.53
C ARG A 65 4.56 -9.22 -22.50
N GLY A 66 5.28 -9.75 -21.52
CA GLY A 66 4.70 -10.63 -20.50
C GLY A 66 4.32 -12.02 -21.03
N SER A 67 3.12 -12.51 -20.68
CA SER A 67 2.64 -13.87 -20.97
C SER A 67 2.16 -14.11 -22.41
N ASP A 68 2.06 -13.07 -23.24
CA ASP A 68 1.55 -13.17 -24.61
C ASP A 68 2.67 -13.04 -25.66
N THR A 69 2.66 -13.98 -26.61
CA THR A 69 3.64 -14.06 -27.72
C THR A 69 3.02 -13.40 -28.95
N LEU A 70 3.36 -12.15 -29.23
CA LEU A 70 2.86 -11.41 -30.40
C LEU A 70 4.00 -11.18 -31.42
N ILE A 71 3.70 -11.34 -32.70
CA ILE A 71 4.62 -11.10 -33.83
C ILE A 71 4.30 -9.71 -34.40
N ASP A 72 5.16 -8.73 -34.13
CA ASP A 72 5.09 -7.39 -34.72
C ASP A 72 6.32 -7.14 -35.62
N THR A 73 6.06 -6.99 -36.93
CA THR A 73 7.07 -6.76 -37.96
C THR A 73 7.64 -5.34 -37.98
N GLU A 74 7.02 -4.37 -37.30
CA GLU A 74 7.55 -3.00 -37.17
C GLU A 74 8.62 -2.90 -36.06
N VAL A 75 8.59 -3.81 -35.09
CA VAL A 75 9.51 -3.86 -33.94
C VAL A 75 10.74 -4.74 -34.23
N ARG A 76 10.61 -5.81 -35.02
CA ARG A 76 11.74 -6.74 -35.28
C ARG A 76 11.58 -7.56 -36.57
N ARG A 77 12.62 -7.58 -37.40
CA ARG A 77 12.78 -8.51 -38.54
C ARG A 77 14.00 -9.40 -38.30
N THR A 78 13.86 -10.45 -37.50
CA THR A 78 14.92 -11.46 -37.26
C THR A 78 14.34 -12.87 -37.34
N TRP A 79 15.09 -13.80 -37.91
CA TRP A 79 14.73 -15.21 -38.01
C TRP A 79 15.48 -16.02 -36.95
N GLN A 80 14.81 -16.98 -36.31
CA GLN A 80 15.40 -17.85 -35.31
C GLN A 80 15.13 -19.33 -35.59
N ILE A 81 16.07 -20.17 -35.16
CA ILE A 81 15.93 -21.62 -35.11
C ILE A 81 16.26 -22.07 -33.68
N GLY A 82 15.33 -22.81 -33.06
CA GLY A 82 15.45 -23.31 -31.70
C GLY A 82 16.64 -24.26 -31.51
N ALA A 83 17.17 -24.31 -30.29
CA ALA A 83 18.33 -25.16 -29.97
C ALA A 83 18.09 -26.66 -30.21
N ASP A 84 16.85 -27.11 -30.14
CA ASP A 84 16.40 -28.48 -30.39
C ASP A 84 16.61 -28.93 -31.84
N ARG A 85 16.66 -27.99 -32.80
CA ARG A 85 16.77 -28.23 -34.25
C ARG A 85 18.16 -27.98 -34.82
N VAL A 86 19.14 -27.66 -33.97
CA VAL A 86 20.50 -27.31 -34.37
C VAL A 86 21.49 -28.23 -33.67
N HIS A 87 22.31 -28.90 -34.48
CA HIS A 87 23.33 -29.82 -34.01
C HIS A 87 24.71 -29.22 -34.26
N LEU A 88 25.35 -28.81 -33.17
CA LEU A 88 26.72 -28.32 -33.15
C LEU A 88 27.66 -29.45 -32.72
N GLY A 89 28.79 -29.56 -33.40
CA GLY A 89 29.84 -30.49 -33.01
C GLY A 89 31.13 -30.26 -33.79
N GLY A 90 31.97 -31.28 -33.84
CA GLY A 90 33.31 -31.21 -34.42
C GLY A 90 34.38 -31.35 -33.35
N ARG A 91 35.54 -31.88 -33.74
CA ARG A 91 36.58 -32.33 -32.80
C ARG A 91 37.07 -31.22 -31.84
N HIS A 92 37.04 -29.96 -32.27
CA HIS A 92 37.63 -28.83 -31.55
C HIS A 92 36.62 -27.79 -31.06
N TRP A 93 35.34 -27.94 -31.39
CA TRP A 93 34.34 -26.90 -31.11
C TRP A 93 34.15 -26.68 -29.61
N ASP A 94 34.00 -27.74 -28.84
CA ASP A 94 33.78 -27.63 -27.39
C ASP A 94 34.95 -26.94 -26.68
N GLN A 95 36.19 -27.24 -27.09
CA GLN A 95 37.38 -26.56 -26.56
C GLN A 95 37.41 -25.08 -26.95
N HIS A 96 37.12 -24.74 -28.21
CA HIS A 96 37.11 -23.35 -28.66
C HIS A 96 36.01 -22.53 -27.97
N LEU A 97 34.83 -23.12 -27.78
CA LEU A 97 33.75 -22.49 -27.03
C LEU A 97 34.16 -22.27 -25.57
N ALA A 98 34.81 -23.26 -24.93
CA ALA A 98 35.33 -23.10 -23.57
C ALA A 98 36.36 -21.97 -23.47
N ASP A 99 37.26 -21.82 -24.45
CA ASP A 99 38.25 -20.73 -24.48
C ASP A 99 37.58 -19.36 -24.67
N ILE A 100 36.55 -19.25 -25.52
CA ILE A 100 35.74 -18.05 -25.69
C ILE A 100 35.05 -17.71 -24.36
N VAL A 101 34.39 -18.69 -23.73
CA VAL A 101 33.70 -18.52 -22.45
C VAL A 101 34.66 -18.08 -21.36
N ALA A 102 35.86 -18.63 -21.29
CA ALA A 102 36.89 -18.22 -20.32
C ALA A 102 37.34 -16.77 -20.53
N ARG A 103 37.56 -16.35 -21.79
CA ARG A 103 37.88 -14.95 -22.12
C ARG A 103 36.73 -14.00 -21.80
N CYS A 104 35.50 -14.40 -22.08
CA CYS A 104 34.31 -13.62 -21.75
C CYS A 104 34.10 -13.52 -20.23
N ALA A 105 34.24 -14.61 -19.48
CA ALA A 105 34.16 -14.61 -18.03
C ALA A 105 35.20 -13.66 -17.41
N ALA A 106 36.46 -13.75 -17.86
CA ALA A 106 37.52 -12.85 -17.41
C ALA A 106 37.24 -11.38 -17.78
N GLY A 107 36.78 -11.13 -19.01
CA GLY A 107 36.42 -9.78 -19.48
C GLY A 107 35.24 -9.16 -18.74
N LEU A 108 34.28 -9.98 -18.31
CA LEU A 108 33.14 -9.58 -17.47
C LEU A 108 33.49 -9.51 -15.98
N GLY A 109 34.67 -10.00 -15.56
CA GLY A 109 35.10 -9.98 -14.16
C GLY A 109 34.62 -11.16 -13.32
N ILE A 110 34.17 -12.24 -13.96
CA ILE A 110 33.71 -13.46 -13.30
C ILE A 110 34.89 -14.40 -13.07
N SER A 111 35.03 -14.89 -11.84
CA SER A 111 36.12 -15.77 -11.39
C SER A 111 35.69 -17.23 -11.22
N GLU A 112 34.38 -17.44 -11.15
CA GLU A 112 33.72 -18.72 -10.93
C GLU A 112 33.67 -19.56 -12.22
N PRO A 113 33.50 -20.89 -12.11
CA PRO A 113 33.24 -21.73 -13.27
C PRO A 113 31.98 -21.30 -14.01
N VAL A 114 32.12 -21.00 -15.30
CA VAL A 114 31.02 -20.62 -16.21
C VAL A 114 30.82 -21.71 -17.25
N SER A 115 29.56 -22.04 -17.54
CA SER A 115 29.17 -22.86 -18.69
C SER A 115 28.37 -22.05 -19.70
N ALA A 116 28.39 -22.46 -20.97
CA ALA A 116 27.56 -21.88 -22.02
C ALA A 116 26.46 -22.87 -22.42
N GLY A 117 25.21 -22.53 -22.10
CA GLY A 117 24.03 -23.26 -22.59
C GLY A 117 23.60 -22.71 -23.95
N PHE A 118 23.62 -23.53 -25.00
CA PHE A 118 23.17 -23.10 -26.32
C PHE A 118 21.66 -22.81 -26.32
N TYR A 119 21.26 -21.64 -26.81
CA TYR A 119 19.87 -21.18 -26.76
C TYR A 119 19.19 -21.19 -28.12
N LYS A 120 19.80 -20.55 -29.12
CA LYS A 120 19.25 -20.49 -30.49
C LYS A 120 20.26 -20.04 -31.52
N LEU A 121 19.96 -20.35 -32.78
CA LEU A 121 20.62 -19.80 -33.96
C LEU A 121 19.77 -18.65 -34.52
N LEU A 122 20.39 -17.51 -34.81
CA LEU A 122 19.75 -16.35 -35.44
C LEU A 122 20.30 -16.12 -36.85
N VAL A 123 19.40 -15.81 -37.77
CA VAL A 123 19.69 -15.47 -39.16
C VAL A 123 19.12 -14.08 -39.43
N TYR A 124 19.99 -13.16 -39.88
CA TYR A 124 19.61 -11.79 -40.25
C TYR A 124 19.82 -11.63 -41.76
N ASP A 125 18.73 -11.45 -42.51
CA ASP A 125 18.75 -11.12 -43.93
C ASP A 125 18.85 -9.61 -44.16
N THR A 126 18.94 -9.18 -45.41
CA THR A 126 19.03 -7.75 -45.73
C THR A 126 17.76 -7.02 -45.26
N GLY A 127 17.94 -5.94 -44.51
CA GLY A 127 16.86 -5.19 -43.84
C GLY A 127 16.46 -5.75 -42.47
N SER A 128 17.05 -6.86 -42.01
CA SER A 128 16.87 -7.32 -40.64
C SER A 128 17.50 -6.36 -39.63
N PHE A 129 16.79 -6.12 -38.54
CA PHE A 129 17.26 -5.33 -37.39
C PHE A 129 16.68 -5.92 -36.09
N PHE A 130 17.23 -5.48 -34.96
CA PHE A 130 16.69 -5.78 -33.64
C PHE A 130 16.72 -4.51 -32.80
N VAL A 131 15.55 -3.96 -32.47
CA VAL A 131 15.44 -2.79 -31.60
C VAL A 131 15.97 -3.04 -30.18
N SER A 132 16.19 -1.96 -29.46
CA SER A 132 16.69 -1.99 -28.08
C SER A 132 15.79 -2.81 -27.16
N HIS A 133 16.37 -3.83 -26.52
CA HIS A 133 15.68 -4.69 -25.56
C HIS A 133 16.66 -5.21 -24.49
N ARG A 134 16.13 -5.75 -23.39
CA ARG A 134 16.90 -6.48 -22.38
C ARG A 134 16.66 -7.97 -22.54
N ASP A 135 17.68 -8.78 -22.28
CA ASP A 135 17.49 -10.22 -22.19
C ASP A 135 16.82 -10.57 -20.85
N THR A 136 15.86 -11.49 -20.88
CA THR A 136 15.35 -12.09 -19.65
C THR A 136 16.20 -13.30 -19.27
N GLU A 137 16.35 -13.55 -17.98
CA GLU A 137 16.95 -14.78 -17.47
C GLU A 137 16.12 -15.99 -17.95
N LYS A 138 16.78 -16.92 -18.63
CA LYS A 138 16.15 -18.10 -19.25
C LYS A 138 16.46 -19.40 -18.51
N ALA A 139 17.39 -19.36 -17.54
CA ALA A 139 17.79 -20.50 -16.73
C ALA A 139 18.31 -20.00 -15.36
N PRO A 140 18.12 -20.77 -14.28
CA PRO A 140 18.70 -20.42 -12.97
C PRO A 140 20.23 -20.23 -13.06
N GLY A 141 20.73 -19.09 -12.57
CA GLY A 141 22.16 -18.77 -12.60
C GLY A 141 22.68 -18.24 -13.93
N MET A 142 21.80 -17.96 -14.91
CA MET A 142 22.15 -17.21 -16.11
C MET A 142 22.46 -15.76 -15.73
N PHE A 143 23.66 -15.28 -16.06
CA PHE A 143 24.06 -13.90 -15.74
C PHE A 143 24.38 -13.05 -16.96
N ALA A 144 24.68 -13.67 -18.10
CA ALA A 144 25.11 -12.99 -19.32
C ALA A 144 24.67 -13.73 -20.58
N THR A 145 24.60 -13.00 -21.69
CA THR A 145 24.39 -13.53 -23.03
C THR A 145 25.72 -13.51 -23.78
N LEU A 146 26.07 -14.61 -24.44
CA LEU A 146 27.20 -14.71 -25.35
C LEU A 146 26.68 -14.83 -26.79
N VAL A 147 27.12 -13.89 -27.64
CA VAL A 147 26.86 -13.80 -29.07
C VAL A 147 28.12 -14.26 -29.80
N VAL A 148 28.01 -15.32 -30.60
CA VAL A 148 29.10 -15.78 -31.48
C VAL A 148 28.67 -15.63 -32.92
N VAL A 149 29.32 -14.76 -33.67
CA VAL A 149 29.05 -14.52 -35.08
C VAL A 149 29.90 -15.48 -35.92
N LEU A 150 29.22 -16.33 -36.70
CA LEU A 150 29.85 -17.30 -37.58
C LEU A 150 30.31 -16.64 -38.90
N PRO A 151 31.33 -17.19 -39.58
CA PRO A 151 31.82 -16.65 -40.85
C PRO A 151 30.67 -16.55 -41.87
N SER A 152 30.37 -15.33 -42.31
CA SER A 152 29.30 -15.03 -43.24
C SER A 152 29.55 -13.67 -43.92
N LEU A 153 29.07 -13.51 -45.16
CA LEU A 153 29.25 -12.28 -45.93
C LEU A 153 28.07 -11.33 -45.72
N TYR A 154 28.31 -10.22 -45.00
CA TYR A 154 27.29 -9.19 -44.74
C TYR A 154 27.90 -7.81 -44.47
N THR A 155 27.07 -6.77 -44.44
CA THR A 155 27.44 -5.38 -44.09
C THR A 155 26.37 -4.74 -43.21
N GLY A 156 26.78 -3.86 -42.28
CA GLY A 156 25.92 -3.33 -41.22
C GLY A 156 25.77 -4.33 -40.06
N GLY A 157 24.75 -4.16 -39.21
CA GLY A 157 24.49 -5.12 -38.14
C GLY A 157 25.28 -4.92 -36.86
N GLU A 158 25.78 -3.71 -36.59
CA GLU A 158 26.52 -3.43 -35.37
C GLU A 158 25.69 -3.75 -34.13
N LEU A 159 26.31 -4.43 -33.17
CA LEU A 159 25.71 -4.75 -31.88
C LEU A 159 25.97 -3.59 -30.92
N CYS A 160 24.93 -2.81 -30.62
CA CYS A 160 25.03 -1.73 -29.64
C CYS A 160 24.51 -2.20 -28.27
N ILE A 161 25.34 -2.07 -27.25
CA ILE A 161 25.07 -2.50 -25.87
C ILE A 161 25.14 -1.27 -24.98
N ARG A 162 24.12 -1.07 -24.14
CA ARG A 162 23.98 0.05 -23.20
C ARG A 162 23.80 -0.48 -21.79
N HIS A 163 24.53 0.12 -20.85
CA HIS A 163 24.46 -0.20 -19.43
C HIS A 163 24.65 1.09 -18.63
N SER A 164 23.59 1.54 -17.95
CA SER A 164 23.52 2.87 -17.33
C SER A 164 23.90 3.97 -18.35
N GLU A 165 24.72 4.96 -17.97
CA GLU A 165 25.17 6.05 -18.86
C GLU A 165 26.15 5.62 -19.97
N ARG A 166 26.61 4.36 -19.97
CA ARG A 166 27.64 3.87 -20.90
C ARG A 166 27.01 3.11 -22.07
N ALA A 167 27.48 3.40 -23.28
CA ALA A 167 27.09 2.70 -24.50
C ALA A 167 28.31 2.33 -25.35
N VAL A 168 28.27 1.16 -25.97
CA VAL A 168 29.28 0.70 -26.94
C VAL A 168 28.58 0.10 -28.16
N CYS A 169 29.10 0.36 -29.36
CA CYS A 169 28.64 -0.30 -30.58
C CYS A 169 29.80 -1.12 -31.18
N LEU A 170 29.58 -2.42 -31.34
CA LEU A 170 30.59 -3.40 -31.75
C LEU A 170 30.32 -3.86 -33.19
N ASP A 171 31.33 -3.70 -34.04
CA ASP A 171 31.35 -4.34 -35.36
C ASP A 171 31.97 -5.74 -35.26
N LEU A 172 31.09 -6.75 -35.38
CA LEU A 172 31.42 -8.16 -35.29
C LEU A 172 31.52 -8.82 -36.69
N ALA A 173 31.61 -8.05 -37.77
CA ALA A 173 31.91 -8.59 -39.09
C ALA A 173 33.39 -8.98 -39.18
N SER A 174 33.66 -10.18 -39.70
CA SER A 174 35.02 -10.62 -40.00
C SER A 174 35.14 -11.05 -41.47
N PRO A 175 36.09 -10.49 -42.23
CA PRO A 175 36.34 -10.90 -43.61
C PRO A 175 37.12 -12.22 -43.71
N GLU A 176 37.73 -12.70 -42.62
CA GLU A 176 38.54 -13.90 -42.58
C GLU A 176 37.65 -15.15 -42.40
N PRO A 177 37.59 -16.08 -43.37
CA PRO A 177 36.73 -17.26 -43.32
C PRO A 177 36.97 -18.19 -42.13
N SER A 178 38.17 -18.15 -41.56
CA SER A 178 38.59 -18.98 -40.42
C SER A 178 38.39 -18.29 -39.06
N GLU A 179 37.85 -17.08 -38.99
CA GLU A 179 37.69 -16.31 -37.76
C GLU A 179 36.22 -16.20 -37.32
N VAL A 180 35.97 -16.33 -36.01
CA VAL A 180 34.70 -15.90 -35.40
C VAL A 180 34.91 -14.66 -34.55
N ALA A 181 33.95 -13.75 -34.63
CA ALA A 181 33.82 -12.65 -33.68
C ALA A 181 32.80 -13.02 -32.61
N TYR A 182 33.07 -12.64 -31.36
CA TYR A 182 32.16 -12.88 -30.26
C TYR A 182 32.06 -11.66 -29.34
N ALA A 183 30.90 -11.52 -28.72
CA ALA A 183 30.64 -10.53 -27.68
C ALA A 183 29.78 -11.17 -26.59
N ALA A 184 30.16 -10.97 -25.33
CA ALA A 184 29.34 -11.31 -24.17
C ALA A 184 29.00 -10.03 -23.40
N PHE A 185 27.81 -9.99 -22.83
CA PHE A 185 27.34 -8.86 -22.00
C PHE A 185 26.37 -9.38 -20.95
N TYR A 186 26.26 -8.66 -19.83
CA TYR A 186 25.33 -9.04 -18.76
C TYR A 186 23.88 -9.03 -19.26
N ALA A 187 23.05 -9.96 -18.78
CA ALA A 187 21.68 -10.15 -19.28
C ALA A 187 20.79 -8.90 -19.08
N ASP A 188 21.11 -8.07 -18.08
CA ASP A 188 20.43 -6.81 -17.76
C ASP A 188 20.82 -5.63 -18.67
N CYS A 189 21.86 -5.78 -19.49
CA CYS A 189 22.24 -4.75 -20.46
C CYS A 189 21.16 -4.61 -21.55
N ARG A 190 20.78 -3.37 -21.87
CA ARG A 190 19.96 -3.09 -23.06
C ARG A 190 20.85 -3.27 -24.28
N HIS A 191 20.35 -3.97 -25.31
CA HIS A 191 21.09 -4.13 -26.54
C HIS A 191 20.20 -4.08 -27.78
N GLU A 192 20.78 -3.63 -28.89
CA GLU A 192 20.16 -3.54 -30.20
C GLU A 192 21.13 -3.98 -31.29
N VAL A 193 20.59 -4.43 -32.41
CA VAL A 193 21.34 -4.75 -33.63
C VAL A 193 20.88 -3.80 -34.71
N ARG A 194 21.79 -2.96 -35.21
CA ARG A 194 21.51 -2.03 -36.31
C ARG A 194 21.12 -2.79 -37.60
N PRO A 195 20.44 -2.15 -38.56
CA PRO A 195 20.01 -2.83 -39.78
C PRO A 195 21.16 -3.45 -40.58
N ILE A 196 20.95 -4.67 -41.07
CA ILE A 196 21.81 -5.29 -42.09
C ILE A 196 21.54 -4.63 -43.43
N THR A 197 22.55 -4.03 -44.05
CA THR A 197 22.40 -3.30 -45.32
C THR A 197 22.63 -4.19 -46.55
N ALA A 198 23.40 -5.27 -46.40
CA ALA A 198 23.62 -6.26 -47.46
C ALA A 198 24.05 -7.62 -46.88
N GLY A 199 23.71 -8.70 -47.59
CA GLY A 199 24.14 -10.06 -47.25
C GLY A 199 23.31 -10.71 -46.14
N CYS A 200 23.91 -11.70 -45.46
CA CYS A 200 23.24 -12.47 -44.42
C CYS A 200 24.18 -12.75 -43.25
N ARG A 201 23.78 -12.36 -42.02
CA ARG A 201 24.57 -12.57 -40.78
C ARG A 201 24.05 -13.79 -40.03
N LEU A 202 24.96 -14.70 -39.67
CA LEU A 202 24.65 -15.94 -38.93
C LEU A 202 25.24 -15.91 -37.50
N VAL A 203 24.40 -16.15 -36.49
CA VAL A 203 24.77 -15.93 -35.08
C VAL A 203 24.31 -17.06 -34.17
N LEU A 204 25.21 -17.57 -33.32
CA LEU A 204 24.87 -18.46 -32.21
C LEU A 204 24.69 -17.66 -30.93
N ILE A 205 23.60 -17.92 -30.21
CA ILE A 205 23.30 -17.30 -28.92
C ILE A 205 23.43 -18.35 -27.81
N TYR A 206 24.23 -18.03 -26.80
CA TYR A 206 24.44 -18.84 -25.61
C TYR A 206 24.04 -18.07 -24.35
N ASN A 207 23.43 -18.77 -23.40
CA ASN A 207 23.22 -18.28 -22.04
C ASN A 207 24.45 -18.68 -21.21
N LEU A 208 25.16 -17.70 -20.64
CA LEU A 208 26.28 -17.96 -19.73
C LEU A 208 25.73 -18.20 -18.33
N ILE A 209 25.98 -19.39 -17.81
CA ILE A 209 25.47 -19.88 -16.52
C ILE A 209 26.64 -20.06 -15.57
N ARG A 210 26.56 -19.41 -14.40
CA ARG A 210 27.55 -19.56 -13.33
C ARG A 210 27.26 -20.83 -12.52
N HIS A 211 28.28 -21.64 -12.27
CA HIS A 211 28.21 -22.83 -11.43
C HIS A 211 28.99 -22.63 -10.14
N GLY A 212 28.27 -22.55 -9.02
CA GLY A 212 28.84 -22.55 -7.68
C GLY A 212 28.58 -21.30 -6.83
N GLU A 213 28.74 -21.47 -5.52
CA GLU A 213 28.79 -20.39 -4.54
C GLU A 213 30.17 -19.70 -4.62
N GLY A 214 30.34 -18.81 -5.59
CA GLY A 214 31.55 -18.00 -5.70
C GLY A 214 31.82 -17.22 -4.43
N ARG A 215 33.03 -17.38 -3.87
CA ARG A 215 33.57 -16.43 -2.91
C ARG A 215 33.79 -15.13 -3.68
N PRO A 216 33.23 -13.99 -3.24
CA PRO A 216 33.50 -12.72 -3.91
C PRO A 216 35.02 -12.51 -3.97
N PRO A 217 35.57 -12.03 -5.11
CA PRO A 217 36.98 -11.67 -5.17
C PRO A 217 37.26 -10.74 -3.99
N GLY A 218 38.28 -11.09 -3.19
CA GLY A 218 38.70 -10.22 -2.10
C GLY A 218 39.02 -8.84 -2.67
N PRO A 219 38.60 -7.74 -2.03
CA PRO A 219 38.86 -6.40 -2.53
C PRO A 219 40.37 -6.26 -2.80
N PRO A 220 40.83 -5.91 -4.02
CA PRO A 220 42.24 -5.63 -4.25
C PRO A 220 42.62 -4.44 -3.38
N ALA A 221 43.39 -4.68 -2.30
CA ALA A 221 43.90 -3.69 -1.33
C ALA A 221 43.20 -2.32 -1.38
N TYR A 222 41.87 -2.30 -1.19
CA TYR A 222 41.08 -1.07 -1.16
C TYR A 222 41.20 -0.38 0.20
N ASP A 223 42.28 -0.65 0.95
CA ASP A 223 42.51 -0.13 2.28
C ASP A 223 42.36 1.39 2.30
N ALA A 224 42.91 2.11 1.31
CA ALA A 224 42.76 3.56 1.21
C ALA A 224 41.32 4.04 0.91
N ALA A 225 40.48 3.24 0.25
CA ALA A 225 39.07 3.56 0.07
C ALA A 225 38.28 3.20 1.33
N ILE A 226 38.55 2.06 1.95
CA ILE A 226 37.95 1.62 3.21
C ILE A 226 38.21 2.63 4.31
N GLU A 227 39.46 3.09 4.50
CA GLU A 227 39.80 4.12 5.50
C GLU A 227 39.02 5.41 5.24
N ARG A 228 39.00 5.92 4.00
CA ARG A 228 38.27 7.15 3.67
C ARG A 228 36.76 7.03 3.90
N VAL A 229 36.16 5.90 3.54
CA VAL A 229 34.73 5.65 3.80
C VAL A 229 34.51 5.49 5.31
N SER A 230 35.38 4.79 6.04
CA SER A 230 35.28 4.64 7.49
C SER A 230 35.36 5.98 8.21
N ASP A 231 36.26 6.87 7.81
CA ASP A 231 36.38 8.22 8.36
C ASP A 231 35.13 9.07 8.07
N LEU A 232 34.56 8.93 6.88
CA LEU A 232 33.32 9.62 6.50
C LEU A 232 32.14 9.12 7.33
N LEU A 233 31.93 7.79 7.38
CA LEU A 233 30.86 7.16 8.14
C LEU A 233 31.03 7.38 9.66
N GLY A 234 32.28 7.40 10.16
CA GLY A 234 32.59 7.65 11.56
C GLY A 234 32.23 9.08 11.98
N ARG A 235 32.50 10.08 11.12
CA ARG A 235 32.04 11.46 11.33
C ARG A 235 30.51 11.55 11.34
N TRP A 236 29.86 10.90 10.39
CA TRP A 236 28.39 10.85 10.32
C TRP A 236 27.76 10.18 11.55
N ALA A 237 28.32 9.07 12.03
CA ALA A 237 27.84 8.36 13.21
C ALA A 237 28.04 9.15 14.52
N ALA A 238 29.04 10.03 14.57
CA ALA A 238 29.34 10.88 15.71
C ALA A 238 28.52 12.18 15.75
N GLU A 239 27.76 12.50 14.69
CA GLU A 239 26.91 13.69 14.68
C GLU A 239 25.78 13.59 15.72
N PRO A 240 25.66 14.56 16.64
CA PRO A 240 24.64 14.52 17.67
C PRO A 240 23.24 14.58 17.05
N ALA A 241 22.33 13.76 17.58
CA ALA A 241 20.95 13.65 17.10
C ALA A 241 20.06 14.87 17.42
N ALA A 242 20.63 16.00 17.85
CA ALA A 242 19.88 17.18 18.26
C ALA A 242 19.38 17.97 17.04
N ALA A 243 18.11 18.38 17.14
CA ALA A 243 17.28 19.14 16.20
C ALA A 243 18.05 19.87 15.06
N GLU A 244 17.69 19.50 13.83
CA GLU A 244 18.29 19.90 12.54
C GLU A 244 19.59 19.15 12.21
N ARG A 245 19.49 17.82 12.03
CA ARG A 245 20.50 17.07 11.29
C ARG A 245 20.63 17.69 9.89
N SER A 246 21.78 18.30 9.63
CA SER A 246 22.21 18.71 8.29
C SER A 246 22.43 17.51 7.36
N SER A 247 22.62 16.31 7.94
CA SER A 247 22.92 15.06 7.25
C SER A 247 21.71 14.13 7.19
N PRO A 248 21.55 13.33 6.12
CA PRO A 248 20.45 12.39 5.98
C PRO A 248 20.48 11.30 7.07
N GLY A 249 19.29 10.76 7.41
CA GLY A 249 19.14 9.71 8.42
C GLY A 249 19.61 8.33 7.96
N LYS A 250 19.58 8.11 6.64
CA LYS A 250 20.06 6.92 5.94
C LYS A 250 20.72 7.33 4.62
N LEU A 251 21.67 6.53 4.15
CA LEU A 251 22.30 6.70 2.84
C LEU A 251 21.91 5.52 1.96
N ILE A 252 21.52 5.80 0.73
CA ILE A 252 21.03 4.81 -0.23
C ILE A 252 21.90 4.91 -1.46
N HIS A 253 22.65 3.86 -1.77
CA HIS A 253 23.46 3.74 -2.98
C HIS A 253 22.78 2.78 -3.95
N PRO A 254 22.04 3.27 -4.96
CA PRO A 254 21.47 2.43 -6.00
C PRO A 254 22.57 1.64 -6.70
N LEU A 255 22.30 0.36 -6.96
CA LEU A 255 23.20 -0.53 -7.66
C LEU A 255 23.10 -0.31 -9.17
N GLU A 256 24.22 -0.48 -9.87
CA GLU A 256 24.27 -0.27 -11.33
C GLU A 256 23.60 -1.41 -12.10
N HIS A 257 23.68 -2.65 -11.58
CA HIS A 257 23.06 -3.81 -12.22
C HIS A 257 21.61 -4.01 -11.79
N ALA A 258 20.81 -4.62 -12.67
CA ALA A 258 19.47 -5.04 -12.33
C ALA A 258 19.50 -6.40 -11.61
N TYR A 259 18.75 -6.49 -10.51
CA TYR A 259 18.62 -7.72 -9.72
C TYR A 259 17.16 -8.09 -9.51
N THR A 260 16.88 -9.38 -9.52
CA THR A 260 15.57 -9.92 -9.14
C THR A 260 15.55 -10.30 -7.64
N PRO A 261 14.38 -10.37 -6.99
CA PRO A 261 14.29 -10.82 -5.59
C PRO A 261 14.84 -12.23 -5.33
N ALA A 262 14.89 -13.08 -6.36
CA ALA A 262 15.41 -14.44 -6.27
C ALA A 262 16.94 -14.48 -6.28
N GLU A 263 17.59 -13.56 -7.00
CA GLU A 263 19.05 -13.56 -7.19
C GLU A 263 19.78 -12.53 -6.34
N ILE A 264 19.08 -11.56 -5.74
CA ILE A 264 19.74 -10.49 -5.00
C ILE A 264 20.42 -11.02 -3.73
N GLY A 265 21.71 -10.69 -3.58
CA GLY A 265 22.45 -10.93 -2.35
C GLY A 265 23.91 -10.50 -2.43
N PHE A 266 24.55 -10.28 -1.28
CA PHE A 266 25.94 -9.77 -1.22
C PHE A 266 26.96 -10.64 -1.99
N ARG A 267 26.69 -11.93 -2.18
CA ARG A 267 27.56 -12.88 -2.91
C ARG A 267 27.21 -13.03 -4.41
N SER A 268 26.09 -12.48 -4.85
CA SER A 268 25.58 -12.55 -6.22
C SER A 268 25.60 -11.20 -6.92
N LEU A 269 26.15 -10.16 -6.27
CA LEU A 269 26.39 -8.86 -6.89
C LEU A 269 27.34 -9.00 -8.09
N LYS A 270 27.11 -8.17 -9.11
CA LYS A 270 27.77 -8.17 -10.42
C LYS A 270 28.64 -6.92 -10.56
N GLY A 271 29.72 -7.00 -11.34
CA GLY A 271 30.56 -5.86 -11.72
C GLY A 271 30.96 -4.93 -10.56
N VAL A 272 30.52 -3.66 -10.64
CA VAL A 272 30.79 -2.61 -9.63
C VAL A 272 30.24 -2.97 -8.28
N ASP A 273 29.01 -3.45 -8.25
CA ASP A 273 28.27 -3.67 -7.03
C ASP A 273 29.01 -4.70 -6.17
N ALA A 274 29.61 -5.70 -6.82
CA ALA A 274 30.46 -6.71 -6.21
C ALA A 274 31.78 -6.13 -5.64
N ALA A 275 32.29 -5.04 -6.20
CA ALA A 275 33.50 -4.36 -5.73
C ALA A 275 33.19 -3.34 -4.60
N VAL A 276 32.06 -2.64 -4.69
CA VAL A 276 31.61 -1.62 -3.74
C VAL A 276 31.08 -2.23 -2.46
N ALA A 277 30.29 -3.30 -2.53
CA ALA A 277 29.65 -3.88 -1.34
C ALA A 277 30.64 -4.35 -0.25
N PRO A 278 31.77 -5.02 -0.56
CA PRO A 278 32.78 -5.37 0.45
C PRO A 278 33.48 -4.16 1.07
N VAL A 279 33.69 -3.08 0.29
CA VAL A 279 34.26 -1.82 0.79
C VAL A 279 33.31 -1.17 1.79
N LEU A 280 32.03 -1.04 1.43
CA LEU A 280 31.01 -0.51 2.34
C LEU A 280 30.80 -1.41 3.56
N ALA A 281 30.78 -2.73 3.41
CA ALA A 281 30.60 -3.66 4.53
C ALA A 281 31.75 -3.55 5.54
N SER A 282 32.99 -3.48 5.05
CA SER A 282 34.18 -3.31 5.90
C SER A 282 34.18 -1.95 6.57
N ALA A 283 33.85 -0.89 5.84
CA ALA A 283 33.87 0.47 6.36
C ALA A 283 32.75 0.72 7.38
N ALA A 284 31.54 0.22 7.11
CA ALA A 284 30.38 0.30 8.00
C ALA A 284 30.64 -0.44 9.33
N GLY A 285 31.25 -1.63 9.28
CA GLY A 285 31.65 -2.37 10.48
C GLY A 285 32.62 -1.60 11.38
N ARG A 286 33.59 -0.87 10.79
CA ARG A 286 34.55 -0.03 11.53
C ARG A 286 33.90 1.23 12.12
N ALA A 287 32.90 1.78 11.44
CA ALA A 287 32.21 3.01 11.83
C ALA A 287 30.92 2.78 12.65
N ASN A 288 30.65 1.54 13.09
CA ASN A 288 29.43 1.16 13.80
C ASN A 288 28.13 1.56 13.07
N CYS A 289 28.13 1.38 11.75
CA CYS A 289 26.97 1.58 10.89
C CYS A 289 26.39 0.22 10.49
N GLU A 290 25.08 0.14 10.37
CA GLU A 290 24.43 -1.00 9.70
C GLU A 290 24.47 -0.79 8.19
N LEU A 291 24.71 -1.88 7.47
CA LEU A 291 24.60 -1.96 6.03
C LEU A 291 23.58 -3.03 5.69
N HIS A 292 22.69 -2.72 4.77
CA HIS A 292 21.67 -3.63 4.26
C HIS A 292 21.62 -3.54 2.74
N LEU A 293 21.20 -4.62 2.11
CA LEU A 293 20.77 -4.66 0.72
C LEU A 293 19.25 -4.59 0.70
N ALA A 294 18.68 -3.74 -0.14
CA ALA A 294 17.24 -3.56 -0.26
C ALA A 294 16.84 -3.25 -1.71
N PHE A 295 15.55 -3.39 -2.02
CA PHE A 295 14.95 -2.86 -3.24
C PHE A 295 14.39 -1.47 -2.96
N LEU A 296 14.91 -0.50 -3.69
CA LEU A 296 14.33 0.82 -3.87
C LEU A 296 13.20 0.71 -4.89
N ALA A 297 12.03 1.23 -4.55
CA ALA A 297 10.88 1.36 -5.42
C ALA A 297 10.38 2.81 -5.42
N ILE A 298 10.13 3.35 -6.60
CA ILE A 298 9.50 4.66 -6.82
C ILE A 298 8.25 4.41 -7.65
N SER A 299 7.09 4.85 -7.17
CA SER A 299 5.82 4.80 -7.89
C SER A 299 5.28 6.21 -8.01
N GLU A 300 5.08 6.65 -9.25
CA GLU A 300 4.61 8.00 -9.55
C GLU A 300 3.31 7.93 -10.34
N SER A 301 2.38 8.82 -10.00
CA SER A 301 1.15 9.00 -10.75
C SER A 301 0.77 10.47 -10.85
N GLY A 302 0.09 10.82 -11.93
CA GLY A 302 -0.24 12.21 -12.19
C GLY A 302 -1.00 12.43 -13.48
N ASN A 303 -1.06 13.71 -13.89
CA ASN A 303 -1.76 14.14 -15.08
C ASN A 303 -0.83 14.06 -16.30
N ALA A 304 -1.39 13.63 -17.43
CA ALA A 304 -0.68 13.53 -18.70
C ALA A 304 -1.53 14.07 -19.85
N GLU A 305 -0.86 14.50 -20.93
CA GLU A 305 -1.49 14.89 -22.19
C GLU A 305 -0.96 14.03 -23.33
N TYR A 306 -1.84 13.64 -24.25
CA TYR A 306 -1.45 12.87 -25.42
C TYR A 306 -0.78 13.76 -26.47
N CYS A 307 0.41 13.37 -26.91
CA CYS A 307 1.23 14.09 -27.88
C CYS A 307 1.26 13.35 -29.23
N GLY A 308 0.09 13.06 -29.81
CA GLY A 308 0.01 12.54 -31.17
C GLY A 308 -0.03 13.64 -32.24
N PRO A 309 0.62 13.43 -33.42
CA PRO A 309 0.55 14.37 -34.52
C PRO A 309 -0.89 14.48 -35.04
N TRP A 310 -1.50 15.65 -34.89
CA TRP A 310 -2.69 16.02 -35.64
C TRP A 310 -2.33 16.08 -37.14
N SER A 311 -2.51 14.98 -37.87
CA SER A 311 -2.45 14.95 -39.33
C SER A 311 -3.66 14.20 -39.89
N ARG A 312 -4.67 14.99 -40.25
CA ARG A 312 -5.76 14.71 -41.22
C ARG A 312 -5.97 13.22 -41.61
N GLY A 313 -7.01 12.63 -41.04
CA GLY A 313 -7.85 11.64 -41.73
C GLY A 313 -7.34 10.20 -41.76
N GLY A 314 -7.70 9.42 -40.74
CA GLY A 314 -7.63 7.96 -40.77
C GLY A 314 -8.10 7.37 -39.45
N ARG A 315 -9.31 6.81 -39.40
CA ARG A 315 -9.73 5.95 -38.28
C ARG A 315 -8.87 4.68 -38.38
N HIS A 316 -8.26 4.27 -37.27
CA HIS A 316 -7.53 2.99 -37.04
C HIS A 316 -6.00 3.05 -36.84
N ALA A 317 -5.45 4.05 -36.16
CA ALA A 317 -4.17 3.89 -35.46
C ALA A 317 -4.45 3.83 -33.94
N GLN A 318 -4.10 2.71 -33.30
CA GLN A 318 -4.07 2.63 -31.83
C GLN A 318 -2.82 3.40 -31.35
N PRO A 319 -2.95 4.31 -30.38
CA PRO A 319 -1.80 5.04 -29.84
C PRO A 319 -0.83 4.07 -29.15
N GLY A 320 0.47 4.23 -29.37
CA GLY A 320 1.51 3.52 -28.62
C GLY A 320 1.67 4.10 -27.22
N ASP A 321 2.08 3.28 -26.24
CA ASP A 321 2.25 3.65 -24.82
C ASP A 321 3.26 4.79 -24.55
N ASP A 322 4.00 5.26 -25.57
CA ASP A 322 5.10 6.24 -25.43
C ASP A 322 4.76 7.66 -25.95
N ASP A 323 3.55 7.90 -26.47
CA ASP A 323 3.17 9.18 -27.11
C ASP A 323 2.43 10.15 -26.16
N PHE A 324 2.91 10.36 -24.93
CA PHE A 324 2.31 11.31 -23.99
C PHE A 324 3.33 12.16 -23.24
N GLU A 325 2.95 13.39 -22.90
CA GLU A 325 3.73 14.31 -22.09
C GLU A 325 3.16 14.35 -20.66
N VAL A 326 4.03 14.12 -19.67
CA VAL A 326 3.67 14.27 -18.25
C VAL A 326 3.54 15.75 -17.94
N LEU A 327 2.36 16.17 -17.50
CA LEU A 327 2.11 17.55 -17.08
C LEU A 327 2.52 17.78 -15.63
N GLU A 328 2.00 16.94 -14.72
CA GLU A 328 2.19 17.11 -13.29
C GLU A 328 2.19 15.75 -12.59
N ILE A 329 3.17 15.53 -11.72
CA ILE A 329 3.21 14.38 -10.80
C ILE A 329 2.39 14.77 -9.56
N VAL A 330 1.27 14.08 -9.34
CA VAL A 330 0.36 14.34 -8.20
C VAL A 330 0.79 13.51 -6.99
N ASN A 331 1.27 12.29 -7.21
CA ASN A 331 1.70 11.39 -6.15
C ASN A 331 3.04 10.74 -6.52
N SER A 332 3.96 10.69 -5.56
CA SER A 332 5.25 10.03 -5.67
C SER A 332 5.51 9.27 -4.37
N LEU A 333 5.38 7.95 -4.41
CA LEU A 333 5.70 7.07 -3.29
C LEU A 333 7.08 6.44 -3.48
N ARG A 334 7.93 6.54 -2.46
CA ARG A 334 9.33 6.11 -2.50
C ARG A 334 9.62 5.21 -1.30
N THR A 335 9.89 3.93 -1.53
CA THR A 335 10.04 2.93 -0.47
C THR A 335 11.25 2.01 -0.67
N LEU A 336 11.77 1.50 0.46
CA LEU A 336 12.80 0.48 0.53
C LEU A 336 12.19 -0.80 1.11
N SER A 337 12.43 -1.95 0.50
CA SER A 337 11.87 -3.24 0.89
C SER A 337 12.85 -4.40 0.65
N GLY A 338 12.53 -5.61 1.09
CA GLY A 338 13.31 -6.81 0.75
C GLY A 338 14.71 -6.83 1.37
N TRP A 339 14.82 -6.46 2.65
CA TRP A 339 16.07 -6.27 3.37
C TRP A 339 16.90 -7.55 3.53
N GLN A 340 18.22 -7.44 3.35
CA GLN A 340 19.20 -8.46 3.66
C GLN A 340 20.48 -7.84 4.22
N ALA A 341 21.03 -8.41 5.29
CA ALA A 341 22.30 -8.00 5.87
C ALA A 341 23.50 -8.72 5.20
N PRO A 342 24.74 -8.22 5.37
CA PRO A 342 25.96 -8.82 4.79
C PRO A 342 26.21 -10.28 5.18
N ASP A 343 25.69 -10.72 6.32
CA ASP A 343 25.77 -12.11 6.81
C ASP A 343 24.75 -13.05 6.13
N GLY A 344 23.86 -12.50 5.28
CA GLY A 344 22.78 -13.21 4.61
C GLY A 344 21.46 -13.25 5.37
N SER A 345 21.43 -12.77 6.63
CA SER A 345 20.19 -12.68 7.41
C SER A 345 19.24 -11.65 6.79
N ARG A 346 17.93 -11.88 6.95
CA ARG A 346 16.87 -11.00 6.43
C ARG A 346 16.14 -10.34 7.59
N PRO A 347 16.49 -9.10 7.97
CA PRO A 347 15.83 -8.45 9.08
C PRO A 347 14.37 -8.12 8.69
N SER A 348 13.47 -8.23 9.67
CA SER A 348 12.05 -7.89 9.51
C SER A 348 11.84 -6.38 9.60
N LEU A 349 12.48 -5.63 8.71
CA LEU A 349 12.24 -4.22 8.49
C LEU A 349 11.13 -4.15 7.42
N GLY A 350 10.01 -3.48 7.72
CA GLY A 350 8.91 -3.33 6.76
C GLY A 350 9.31 -2.47 5.56
N GLU A 351 8.34 -1.86 4.88
CA GLU A 351 8.63 -0.89 3.83
C GLU A 351 9.01 0.47 4.44
N ILE A 352 10.27 0.87 4.30
CA ILE A 352 10.77 2.14 4.86
C ILE A 352 10.75 3.22 3.77
N PRO A 353 10.08 4.37 3.97
CA PRO A 353 10.11 5.47 3.03
C PRO A 353 11.48 6.15 2.98
N PHE A 354 11.81 6.75 1.84
CA PHE A 354 13.04 7.53 1.67
C PHE A 354 12.84 8.84 0.90
N ALA A 355 13.74 9.79 1.13
CA ALA A 355 13.78 11.09 0.47
C ALA A 355 14.92 11.16 -0.55
N ASP A 356 14.80 12.04 -1.56
CA ASP A 356 15.84 12.24 -2.58
C ASP A 356 17.21 12.61 -2.01
N ALA A 357 17.22 13.40 -0.93
CA ALA A 357 18.44 13.81 -0.25
C ALA A 357 19.21 12.64 0.39
N GLU A 358 18.62 11.44 0.45
CA GLU A 358 19.23 10.22 0.98
C GLU A 358 19.90 9.37 -0.11
N LEU A 359 19.71 9.72 -1.40
CA LEU A 359 20.34 9.03 -2.54
C LEU A 359 21.80 9.44 -2.70
N CYS A 360 22.63 8.44 -2.98
CA CYS A 360 24.08 8.53 -3.17
C CYS A 360 24.45 7.84 -4.49
N PRO A 361 24.77 8.59 -5.57
CA PRO A 361 24.83 10.06 -5.64
C PRO A 361 23.45 10.74 -5.58
N PRO A 362 23.39 12.05 -5.23
CA PRO A 362 22.17 12.84 -5.39
C PRO A 362 21.68 12.79 -6.84
N GLY A 363 20.37 12.63 -7.05
CA GLY A 363 19.76 12.56 -8.38
C GLY A 363 20.00 11.26 -9.14
N ALA A 364 20.49 10.19 -8.48
CA ALA A 364 20.81 8.90 -9.13
C ALA A 364 19.65 8.24 -9.89
N MET A 365 18.41 8.70 -9.70
CA MET A 365 17.21 8.15 -10.33
C MET A 365 16.56 9.13 -11.35
N ASP A 366 17.13 10.34 -11.54
CA ASP A 366 16.48 11.42 -12.30
C ASP A 366 16.41 11.11 -13.81
N ASP A 367 17.46 10.48 -14.35
CA ASP A 367 17.59 10.14 -15.78
C ASP A 367 17.31 8.65 -16.09
N GLU A 368 16.79 7.90 -15.11
CA GLU A 368 16.49 6.49 -15.29
C GLU A 368 15.19 6.29 -16.09
N GLU A 369 15.17 5.28 -16.96
CA GLU A 369 13.94 4.86 -17.64
C GLU A 369 13.05 4.04 -16.68
N PRO A 370 11.71 4.25 -16.70
CA PRO A 370 10.79 3.49 -15.87
C PRO A 370 10.77 2.01 -16.25
N ASP A 371 10.59 1.14 -15.27
CA ASP A 371 10.45 -0.30 -15.51
C ASP A 371 9.06 -0.64 -16.06
N THR A 372 8.04 0.12 -15.65
CA THR A 372 6.69 0.05 -16.19
C THR A 372 6.12 1.45 -16.32
N GLN A 373 5.38 1.70 -17.41
CA GLN A 373 4.69 2.96 -17.66
C GLN A 373 3.34 2.64 -18.29
N TYR A 374 2.28 3.24 -17.75
CA TYR A 374 0.91 3.11 -18.22
C TYR A 374 0.31 4.50 -18.42
N PHE A 375 -0.41 4.67 -19.51
CA PHE A 375 -1.20 5.86 -19.81
C PHE A 375 -2.69 5.51 -19.79
N PHE A 376 -3.49 6.38 -19.19
CA PHE A 376 -4.93 6.21 -19.06
C PHE A 376 -5.63 7.40 -19.74
N GLU A 377 -6.35 7.10 -20.82
CA GLU A 377 -7.18 8.10 -21.50
C GLU A 377 -8.31 8.60 -20.59
N ALA A 378 -8.68 9.86 -20.75
CA ALA A 378 -9.74 10.53 -19.99
C ALA A 378 -11.09 9.80 -20.11
N THR A 379 -11.53 9.10 -19.06
CA THR A 379 -12.88 8.54 -18.98
C THR A 379 -13.83 9.48 -18.23
N GLY A 380 -14.29 10.56 -18.88
CA GLY A 380 -15.29 11.48 -18.32
C GLY A 380 -14.79 12.90 -18.13
N ASN A 381 -15.08 13.52 -16.97
CA ASN A 381 -14.65 14.89 -16.64
C ASN A 381 -13.23 14.94 -16.02
N GLU A 382 -12.59 13.79 -15.85
CA GLU A 382 -11.23 13.66 -15.33
C GLU A 382 -10.26 13.66 -16.53
N GLY A 383 -9.18 14.43 -16.45
CA GLY A 383 -8.15 14.50 -17.48
C GLY A 383 -7.40 13.17 -17.64
N ALA A 384 -6.60 13.02 -18.70
CA ALA A 384 -5.79 11.82 -18.87
C ALA A 384 -4.72 11.73 -17.78
N THR A 385 -4.42 10.51 -17.34
CA THR A 385 -3.49 10.25 -16.24
C THR A 385 -2.43 9.24 -16.66
N PHE A 386 -1.34 9.18 -15.90
CA PHE A 386 -0.30 8.17 -16.08
C PHE A 386 0.11 7.56 -14.74
N GLU A 387 0.65 6.35 -14.81
CA GLU A 387 1.34 5.67 -13.72
C GLU A 387 2.67 5.14 -14.23
N ARG A 388 3.76 5.39 -13.50
CA ARG A 388 5.07 4.78 -13.79
C ARG A 388 5.74 4.27 -12.53
N SER A 389 6.55 3.23 -12.67
CA SER A 389 7.30 2.65 -11.57
C SER A 389 8.76 2.39 -11.91
N TYR A 390 9.61 2.56 -10.89
CA TYR A 390 11.05 2.32 -10.94
C TYR A 390 11.42 1.39 -9.80
N ARG A 391 12.30 0.44 -10.08
CA ARG A 391 12.80 -0.53 -9.13
C ARG A 391 14.28 -0.78 -9.35
N ARG A 392 15.09 -0.48 -8.34
CA ARG A 392 16.53 -0.77 -8.35
C ARG A 392 16.91 -1.46 -7.04
N ALA A 393 17.91 -2.33 -7.09
CA ALA A 393 18.56 -2.77 -5.86
C ALA A 393 19.43 -1.63 -5.32
N ALA A 394 19.62 -1.56 -4.01
CA ALA A 394 20.43 -0.54 -3.37
C ALA A 394 21.14 -1.07 -2.13
N LEU A 395 22.33 -0.51 -1.84
CA LEU A 395 22.99 -0.65 -0.55
C LEU A 395 22.54 0.51 0.35
N VAL A 396 21.93 0.17 1.49
CA VAL A 396 21.35 1.11 2.43
C VAL A 396 22.15 1.10 3.73
N LEU A 397 22.58 2.28 4.18
CA LEU A 397 23.38 2.46 5.39
C LEU A 397 22.68 3.38 6.38
N TRP A 398 22.88 3.14 7.67
CA TRP A 398 22.59 4.09 8.75
C TRP A 398 23.47 3.84 9.99
N PRO A 399 23.76 4.84 10.82
CA PRO A 399 24.47 4.63 12.08
C PRO A 399 23.63 3.79 13.04
N GLN A 400 24.26 2.89 13.81
CA GLN A 400 23.55 2.09 14.81
C GLN A 400 22.77 2.96 15.83
N THR A 401 23.35 4.09 16.21
CA THR A 401 22.72 5.07 17.13
C THR A 401 21.44 5.70 16.56
N GLY A 402 21.33 5.74 15.22
CA GLY A 402 20.22 6.30 14.45
C GLY A 402 19.14 5.30 14.06
N LYS A 403 19.35 3.99 14.24
CA LYS A 403 18.43 2.93 13.82
C LYS A 403 16.98 3.15 14.27
N LEU A 404 16.77 3.43 15.55
CA LEU A 404 15.42 3.63 16.09
C LEU A 404 14.75 4.89 15.52
N GLN A 405 15.53 5.91 15.17
CA GLN A 405 15.02 7.10 14.51
C GLN A 405 14.55 6.77 13.10
N VAL A 406 15.33 6.01 12.33
CA VAL A 406 14.94 5.55 10.98
C VAL A 406 13.64 4.72 11.04
N ILE A 407 13.51 3.85 12.04
CA ILE A 407 12.30 3.03 12.23
C ILE A 407 11.10 3.90 12.62
N ALA A 408 11.29 4.87 13.52
CA ALA A 408 10.22 5.79 13.91
C ALA A 408 9.78 6.67 12.72
N ASP A 409 10.72 7.20 11.95
CA ASP A 409 10.47 8.05 10.78
C ASP A 409 9.81 7.29 9.62
N ALA A 410 9.87 5.95 9.63
CA ALA A 410 9.13 5.12 8.68
C ALA A 410 7.61 5.09 8.94
N GLY A 411 7.15 5.66 10.06
CA GLY A 411 5.74 5.75 10.44
C GLY A 411 5.19 4.49 11.08
N HIS A 412 3.94 4.58 11.57
CA HIS A 412 3.30 3.56 12.41
C HIS A 412 3.21 2.16 11.78
N ARG A 413 3.15 2.06 10.44
CA ARG A 413 3.10 0.76 9.73
C ARG A 413 4.35 -0.08 9.93
N VAL A 414 5.50 0.56 10.17
CA VAL A 414 6.78 -0.13 10.40
C VAL A 414 7.14 -0.11 11.89
N SER A 415 6.98 1.04 12.54
CA SER A 415 7.45 1.23 13.92
C SER A 415 6.65 0.44 14.96
N LEU A 416 5.32 0.30 14.80
CA LEU A 416 4.49 -0.43 15.76
C LEU A 416 4.73 -1.96 15.73
N PRO A 417 4.77 -2.63 14.56
CA PRO A 417 5.14 -4.05 14.51
C PRO A 417 6.56 -4.31 15.04
N TYR A 418 7.51 -3.42 14.73
CA TYR A 418 8.87 -3.56 15.23
C TYR A 418 8.93 -3.43 16.76
N LEU A 419 8.22 -2.44 17.34
CA LEU A 419 8.11 -2.29 18.78
C LEU A 419 7.42 -3.50 19.44
N ALA A 420 6.38 -4.05 18.82
CA ALA A 420 5.70 -5.25 19.31
C ALA A 420 6.66 -6.45 19.36
N ALA A 421 7.46 -6.65 18.31
CA ALA A 421 8.48 -7.69 18.26
C ALA A 421 9.59 -7.49 19.31
N LEU A 422 10.01 -6.25 19.57
CA LEU A 422 10.94 -5.94 20.66
C LEU A 422 10.34 -6.29 22.03
N ALA A 423 9.08 -5.91 22.27
CA ALA A 423 8.39 -6.21 23.52
C ALA A 423 8.22 -7.73 23.72
N GLU A 424 7.89 -8.48 22.67
CA GLU A 424 7.78 -9.95 22.71
C GLU A 424 9.12 -10.60 23.04
N ARG A 425 10.20 -10.19 22.35
CA ARG A 425 11.55 -10.70 22.63
C ARG A 425 12.00 -10.40 24.05
N TRP A 426 11.73 -9.21 24.58
CA TRP A 426 12.06 -8.86 25.96
C TRP A 426 11.34 -9.77 26.96
N VAL A 427 10.04 -10.05 26.74
CA VAL A 427 9.28 -11.00 27.57
C VAL A 427 9.82 -12.42 27.47
N GLU A 428 10.14 -12.90 26.27
CA GLU A 428 10.69 -14.24 26.04
C GLU A 428 12.05 -14.46 26.72
N LEU A 429 12.89 -13.42 26.74
CA LEU A 429 14.19 -13.46 27.40
C LEU A 429 14.08 -13.39 28.93
N GLY A 430 12.91 -13.00 29.47
CA GLY A 430 12.69 -12.87 30.91
C GLY A 430 13.58 -11.82 31.57
N GLU A 431 14.00 -10.81 30.81
CA GLU A 431 14.90 -9.75 31.29
C GLU A 431 14.17 -8.79 32.25
N GLY A 432 14.93 -8.17 33.15
CA GLY A 432 14.40 -7.12 34.01
C GLY A 432 14.04 -5.85 33.25
N GLN A 433 13.26 -4.97 33.91
CA GLN A 433 13.19 -3.56 33.50
C GLN A 433 14.60 -2.96 33.56
N GLU A 434 14.93 -2.05 32.65
CA GLU A 434 16.28 -1.49 32.44
C GLU A 434 17.29 -2.39 31.70
N SER A 435 16.88 -3.53 31.12
CA SER A 435 17.77 -4.26 30.21
C SER A 435 18.05 -3.46 28.92
N PRO A 436 19.08 -3.81 28.13
CA PRO A 436 19.34 -3.14 26.85
C PRO A 436 18.17 -3.22 25.87
N SER A 437 17.49 -4.38 25.81
CA SER A 437 16.32 -4.59 24.95
C SER A 437 15.10 -3.79 25.44
N TRP A 438 14.92 -3.64 26.75
CA TRP A 438 13.91 -2.76 27.34
C TRP A 438 14.17 -1.28 26.98
N HIS A 439 15.41 -0.81 27.10
CA HIS A 439 15.79 0.56 26.73
C HIS A 439 15.56 0.84 25.23
N GLU A 440 15.81 -0.15 24.37
CA GLU A 440 15.53 -0.04 22.94
C GLU A 440 14.03 0.16 22.68
N ALA A 441 13.17 -0.66 23.31
CA ALA A 441 11.72 -0.54 23.20
C ALA A 441 11.21 0.79 23.78
N HIS A 442 11.68 1.17 24.97
CA HIS A 442 11.34 2.43 25.65
C HIS A 442 11.71 3.65 24.78
N ARG A 443 12.92 3.67 24.20
CA ARG A 443 13.37 4.77 23.34
C ARG A 443 12.57 4.84 22.04
N LEU A 444 12.31 3.70 21.40
CA LEU A 444 11.50 3.67 20.18
C LEU A 444 10.08 4.18 20.43
N ALA A 445 9.45 3.75 21.53
CA ALA A 445 8.12 4.23 21.89
C ALA A 445 8.10 5.75 22.11
N ARG A 446 9.12 6.32 22.77
CA ARG A 446 9.22 7.78 22.94
C ARG A 446 9.34 8.51 21.60
N LEU A 447 10.10 7.97 20.64
CA LEU A 447 10.21 8.53 19.30
C LEU A 447 8.88 8.49 18.55
N ILE A 448 8.14 7.38 18.62
CA ILE A 448 6.80 7.25 18.02
C ILE A 448 5.82 8.28 18.61
N ILE A 449 5.84 8.47 19.94
CA ILE A 449 4.96 9.45 20.62
C ILE A 449 5.29 10.89 20.18
N ALA A 450 6.59 11.20 20.01
CA ALA A 450 7.03 12.55 19.64
C ALA A 450 6.62 12.97 18.22
N ARG A 451 6.34 12.02 17.32
CA ARG A 451 5.96 12.27 15.92
C ARG A 451 4.51 12.69 15.78
N ARG A 452 4.19 13.95 16.13
CA ARG A 452 2.83 14.50 16.11
C ARG A 452 2.13 14.42 14.75
N GLU A 453 2.88 14.42 13.64
CA GLU A 453 2.34 14.25 12.28
C GLU A 453 1.70 12.87 12.04
N ASP A 454 2.15 11.85 12.75
CA ASP A 454 1.59 10.48 12.67
C ASP A 454 0.33 10.32 13.54
N TRP A 455 -0.01 11.34 14.34
CA TRP A 455 -1.16 11.38 15.26
C TRP A 455 -2.19 12.44 14.85
N PRO A 456 -2.95 12.23 13.75
CA PRO A 456 -3.84 13.24 13.21
C PRO A 456 -5.02 13.52 14.15
N THR A 457 -5.29 14.80 14.38
CA THR A 457 -6.41 15.31 15.20
C THR A 457 -7.58 15.86 14.34
N ALA A 458 -7.54 15.63 13.03
CA ALA A 458 -8.42 16.27 12.04
C ALA A 458 -9.86 15.71 12.00
N GLY A 459 -10.80 16.52 11.52
CA GLY A 459 -12.25 16.34 11.63
C GLY A 459 -12.92 15.15 10.95
N TRP A 460 -12.23 14.47 10.02
CA TRP A 460 -12.72 13.27 9.34
C TRP A 460 -12.13 12.02 9.98
N LEU A 461 -12.35 11.83 11.29
CA LEU A 461 -11.97 10.58 11.95
C LEU A 461 -12.96 9.49 11.52
N SER A 462 -12.54 8.65 10.59
CA SER A 462 -13.18 7.34 10.43
C SER A 462 -12.75 6.46 11.60
N PRO A 463 -13.71 5.88 12.36
CA PRO A 463 -13.39 4.96 13.44
C PRO A 463 -12.55 3.80 12.93
N THR A 464 -11.47 3.45 13.62
CA THR A 464 -10.64 2.30 13.26
C THR A 464 -10.94 1.13 14.19
N PRO A 465 -11.39 -0.04 13.71
CA PRO A 465 -11.71 -1.17 14.59
C PRO A 465 -10.55 -1.62 15.50
N ALA A 466 -9.31 -1.47 15.02
CA ALA A 466 -8.10 -1.85 15.75
C ALA A 466 -7.59 -0.77 16.73
N GLY A 467 -8.16 0.43 16.73
CA GLY A 467 -7.60 1.59 17.44
C GLY A 467 -6.33 2.15 16.77
N ARG A 468 -6.02 3.42 17.04
CA ARG A 468 -4.83 4.10 16.51
C ARG A 468 -3.64 3.92 17.44
N ALA A 469 -3.87 4.03 18.75
CA ALA A 469 -2.88 3.91 19.79
C ALA A 469 -2.87 2.52 20.45
N ALA A 470 -3.90 1.69 20.25
CA ALA A 470 -4.02 0.38 20.89
C ALA A 470 -2.80 -0.55 20.70
N PRO A 471 -2.16 -0.68 19.51
CA PRO A 471 -0.96 -1.51 19.37
C PRO A 471 0.21 -0.99 20.22
N LEU A 472 0.40 0.33 20.26
CA LEU A 472 1.44 0.97 21.08
C LEU A 472 1.17 0.77 22.58
N LEU A 473 -0.06 1.03 23.03
CA LEU A 473 -0.49 0.82 24.41
C LEU A 473 -0.30 -0.63 24.85
N THR A 474 -0.59 -1.58 23.97
CA THR A 474 -0.41 -3.01 24.24
C THR A 474 1.07 -3.35 24.41
N ALA A 475 1.95 -2.86 23.54
CA ALA A 475 3.39 -3.07 23.64
C ALA A 475 3.97 -2.41 24.91
N LEU A 476 3.58 -1.18 25.21
CA LEU A 476 4.01 -0.46 26.41
C LEU A 476 3.57 -1.15 27.70
N ARG A 477 2.32 -1.63 27.75
CA ARG A 477 1.82 -2.42 28.88
C ARG A 477 2.61 -3.71 29.07
N ARG A 478 2.93 -4.43 27.98
CA ARG A 478 3.77 -5.63 28.05
C ARG A 478 5.13 -5.33 28.66
N CYS A 479 5.76 -4.22 28.27
CA CYS A 479 7.05 -3.78 28.82
C CYS A 479 6.97 -3.15 30.23
N GLY A 480 5.77 -2.96 30.78
CA GLY A 480 5.58 -2.24 32.04
C GLY A 480 6.03 -0.78 32.00
N ASP A 481 6.01 -0.14 30.83
CA ASP A 481 6.56 1.19 30.61
C ASP A 481 5.55 2.30 30.95
N GLY A 482 5.40 2.55 32.25
CA GLY A 482 4.49 3.59 32.77
C GLY A 482 4.82 5.00 32.26
N GLY A 483 6.09 5.33 32.04
CA GLY A 483 6.51 6.65 31.60
C GLY A 483 6.01 6.98 30.19
N ASN A 484 6.16 6.06 29.24
CA ASN A 484 5.64 6.27 27.89
C ASN A 484 4.11 6.10 27.80
N ILE A 485 3.49 5.31 28.68
CA ILE A 485 2.02 5.28 28.79
C ILE A 485 1.51 6.66 29.18
N GLU A 486 2.05 7.25 30.24
CA GLU A 486 1.69 8.59 30.67
C GLU A 486 1.92 9.65 29.57
N ALA A 487 3.06 9.59 28.88
CA ALA A 487 3.37 10.47 27.78
C ALA A 487 2.37 10.35 26.62
N LEU A 488 2.02 9.13 26.20
CA LEU A 488 1.05 8.89 25.13
C LEU A 488 -0.33 9.43 25.50
N LEU A 489 -0.81 9.15 26.71
CA LEU A 489 -2.11 9.64 27.17
C LEU A 489 -2.14 11.18 27.27
N THR A 490 -1.02 11.78 27.70
CA THR A 490 -0.89 13.24 27.88
C THR A 490 -0.74 13.99 26.56
N GLU A 491 0.15 13.53 25.68
CA GLU A 491 0.61 14.27 24.51
C GLU A 491 -0.19 13.95 23.24
N VAL A 492 -0.87 12.79 23.20
CA VAL A 492 -1.62 12.30 22.03
C VAL A 492 -3.11 12.20 22.33
N SER A 493 -3.51 11.33 23.27
CA SER A 493 -4.94 11.07 23.52
C SER A 493 -5.68 12.28 24.09
N ALA A 494 -5.07 12.97 25.07
CA ALA A 494 -5.64 14.17 25.67
C ALA A 494 -5.61 15.41 24.75
N GLU A 495 -4.81 15.39 23.67
CA GLU A 495 -4.75 16.47 22.67
C GLU A 495 -5.79 16.29 21.54
N GLY A 496 -6.44 15.13 21.47
CA GLY A 496 -7.57 14.86 20.59
C GLY A 496 -7.36 13.73 19.57
N CYS A 497 -6.20 13.06 19.58
CA CYS A 497 -5.98 11.87 18.77
C CYS A 497 -6.44 10.63 19.57
N TYR A 498 -7.73 10.34 19.48
CA TYR A 498 -8.40 9.31 20.25
C TYR A 498 -9.50 8.63 19.44
N ASP A 499 -9.58 7.30 19.55
CA ASP A 499 -10.54 6.45 18.86
C ASP A 499 -11.19 5.43 19.81
N ALA A 500 -12.44 5.01 19.53
CA ALA A 500 -13.13 4.02 20.33
C ALA A 500 -12.39 2.67 20.40
N GLY A 501 -11.66 2.29 19.34
CA GLY A 501 -10.83 1.09 19.30
C GLY A 501 -9.67 1.12 20.30
N ASP A 502 -9.27 2.29 20.80
CA ASP A 502 -8.20 2.43 21.79
C ASP A 502 -8.66 2.07 23.21
N ASN A 503 -9.96 2.10 23.50
CA ASN A 503 -10.52 2.06 24.85
C ASN A 503 -10.06 0.88 25.71
N GLU A 504 -9.98 -0.32 25.14
CA GLU A 504 -9.60 -1.52 25.90
C GLU A 504 -8.11 -1.47 26.29
N ALA A 505 -7.24 -1.24 25.30
CA ALA A 505 -5.80 -1.16 25.51
C ALA A 505 -5.44 0.04 26.41
N LEU A 506 -6.14 1.17 26.25
CA LEU A 506 -5.95 2.37 27.04
C LEU A 506 -6.33 2.12 28.50
N ALA A 507 -7.52 1.55 28.75
CA ALA A 507 -7.95 1.25 30.10
C ALA A 507 -7.02 0.24 30.80
N ASP A 508 -6.54 -0.77 30.09
CA ASP A 508 -5.57 -1.73 30.62
C ASP A 508 -4.20 -1.11 30.92
N ALA A 509 -3.68 -0.27 30.01
CA ALA A 509 -2.39 0.39 30.19
C ALA A 509 -2.43 1.42 31.33
N ALA A 510 -3.52 2.18 31.45
CA ALA A 510 -3.72 3.16 32.51
C ALA A 510 -3.65 2.53 33.91
N MET A 511 -3.95 1.24 34.05
CA MET A 511 -3.84 0.53 35.33
C MET A 511 -2.41 0.25 35.80
N LEU A 512 -1.39 0.55 34.99
CA LEU A 512 0.02 0.55 35.40
C LEU A 512 0.45 1.88 36.03
N LEU A 513 -0.34 2.95 35.86
CA LEU A 513 -0.08 4.25 36.47
C LEU A 513 -0.66 4.29 37.91
N PRO A 514 -0.19 5.23 38.76
CA PRO A 514 -0.88 5.58 40.00
C PRO A 514 -2.35 5.93 39.72
N ALA A 515 -3.26 5.51 40.60
CA ALA A 515 -4.71 5.61 40.36
C ALA A 515 -5.17 7.06 40.16
N GLU A 516 -4.61 7.99 40.93
CA GLU A 516 -4.87 9.43 40.84
C GLU A 516 -4.46 9.97 39.47
N ARG A 517 -3.28 9.55 38.99
CA ARG A 517 -2.75 9.98 37.69
C ARG A 517 -3.55 9.41 36.53
N ALA A 518 -3.92 8.12 36.61
CA ALA A 518 -4.78 7.48 35.63
C ALA A 518 -6.14 8.20 35.52
N ALA A 519 -6.75 8.53 36.66
CA ALA A 519 -8.03 9.23 36.70
C ALA A 519 -7.96 10.65 36.12
N GLU A 520 -6.91 11.41 36.45
CA GLU A 520 -6.66 12.75 35.89
C GLU A 520 -6.51 12.71 34.35
N LEU A 521 -5.73 11.76 33.83
CA LEU A 521 -5.53 11.62 32.39
C LEU A 521 -6.82 11.22 31.66
N VAL A 522 -7.59 10.29 32.23
CA VAL A 522 -8.90 9.89 31.68
C VAL A 522 -9.87 11.07 31.67
N GLN A 523 -9.90 11.89 32.71
CA GLN A 523 -10.69 13.12 32.73
C GLN A 523 -10.29 14.05 31.58
N ARG A 524 -8.98 14.29 31.37
CA ARG A 524 -8.50 15.16 30.29
C ARG A 524 -8.88 14.63 28.91
N ILE A 525 -8.72 13.32 28.68
CA ILE A 525 -9.10 12.66 27.43
C ILE A 525 -10.60 12.81 27.17
N ILE A 526 -11.44 12.54 28.17
CA ILE A 526 -12.89 12.65 28.05
C ILE A 526 -13.31 14.10 27.81
N ALA A 527 -12.78 15.05 28.58
CA ALA A 527 -13.12 16.48 28.45
C ALA A 527 -12.77 17.02 27.05
N ARG A 528 -11.67 16.56 26.45
CA ARG A 528 -11.26 16.96 25.10
C ARG A 528 -12.14 16.33 24.01
N ASN A 529 -12.44 15.04 24.12
CA ASN A 529 -12.97 14.24 23.00
C ASN A 529 -14.49 14.04 23.03
N ALA A 530 -15.14 14.14 24.20
CA ALA A 530 -16.57 13.88 24.35
C ALA A 530 -17.49 14.72 23.44
N PRO A 531 -17.20 16.00 23.13
CA PRO A 531 -18.06 16.79 22.22
C PRO A 531 -18.17 16.22 20.80
N LEU A 532 -17.16 15.48 20.33
CA LEU A 532 -17.13 14.88 19.00
C LEU A 532 -17.42 13.37 19.03
N GLN A 533 -17.03 12.68 20.10
CA GLN A 533 -17.05 11.22 20.21
C GLN A 533 -17.59 10.74 21.57
N ALA A 534 -18.74 11.26 22.00
CA ALA A 534 -19.35 10.91 23.30
C ALA A 534 -19.48 9.39 23.53
N ALA A 535 -19.86 8.62 22.50
CA ALA A 535 -19.95 7.15 22.57
C ALA A 535 -18.61 6.48 22.93
N ALA A 536 -17.52 6.90 22.29
CA ALA A 536 -16.18 6.40 22.59
C ALA A 536 -15.79 6.72 24.04
N CYS A 537 -15.98 7.98 24.46
CA CYS A 537 -15.65 8.43 25.81
C CYS A 537 -16.48 7.72 26.90
N ALA A 538 -17.76 7.42 26.64
CA ALA A 538 -18.57 6.61 27.54
C ALA A 538 -18.02 5.19 27.68
N GLY A 539 -17.63 4.57 26.56
CA GLY A 539 -16.98 3.25 26.56
C GLY A 539 -15.65 3.23 27.32
N LEU A 540 -14.87 4.31 27.27
CA LEU A 540 -13.65 4.46 28.07
C LEU A 540 -13.96 4.56 29.56
N LEU A 541 -14.89 5.46 29.94
CA LEU A 541 -15.27 5.66 31.33
C LEU A 541 -15.82 4.39 31.96
N GLN A 542 -16.64 3.63 31.23
CA GLN A 542 -17.19 2.35 31.67
C GLN A 542 -16.09 1.34 32.00
N ARG A 543 -15.09 1.21 31.13
CA ARG A 543 -13.96 0.28 31.29
C ARG A 543 -13.05 0.68 32.45
N MET A 544 -12.83 1.97 32.64
CA MET A 544 -12.05 2.51 33.76
C MET A 544 -12.80 2.31 35.08
N ALA A 545 -14.10 2.62 35.12
CA ALA A 545 -14.93 2.43 36.32
C ALA A 545 -14.98 0.96 36.75
N ALA A 546 -15.11 0.02 35.80
CA ALA A 546 -15.07 -1.41 36.09
C ALA A 546 -13.73 -1.86 36.71
N ARG A 547 -12.60 -1.36 36.20
CA ARG A 547 -11.25 -1.69 36.71
C ARG A 547 -10.98 -1.07 38.09
N PHE A 548 -11.43 0.17 38.31
CA PHE A 548 -11.33 0.84 39.62
C PHE A 548 -12.19 0.13 40.66
N LEU A 549 -13.42 -0.26 40.28
CA LEU A 549 -14.30 -1.04 41.15
C LEU A 549 -13.67 -2.39 41.51
N ALA A 550 -13.05 -3.09 40.56
CA ALA A 550 -12.36 -4.35 40.82
C ALA A 550 -11.15 -4.18 41.77
N ARG A 551 -10.51 -3.00 41.79
CA ARG A 551 -9.41 -2.66 42.71
C ARG A 551 -9.85 -1.95 43.98
N SER A 552 -11.15 -1.75 44.19
CA SER A 552 -11.67 -1.10 45.41
C SER A 552 -11.28 -1.84 46.69
N ALA A 553 -11.28 -3.18 46.65
CA ALA A 553 -10.80 -4.03 47.75
C ALA A 553 -9.31 -3.86 48.06
N ALA A 554 -8.52 -3.35 47.11
CA ALA A 554 -7.11 -3.03 47.26
C ALA A 554 -6.86 -1.54 47.60
N GLY A 555 -7.90 -0.78 47.96
CA GLY A 555 -7.80 0.60 48.43
C GLY A 555 -7.93 1.69 47.36
N VAL A 556 -8.25 1.34 46.10
CA VAL A 556 -8.46 2.33 45.03
C VAL A 556 -9.88 2.91 45.11
N SER A 557 -10.01 4.23 45.28
CA SER A 557 -11.33 4.90 45.32
C SER A 557 -11.89 5.14 43.92
N THR A 558 -13.16 4.76 43.70
CA THR A 558 -13.91 5.08 42.48
C THR A 558 -14.24 6.57 42.36
N GLU A 559 -14.21 7.32 43.47
CA GLU A 559 -14.48 8.77 43.52
C GLU A 559 -13.51 9.57 42.64
N LEU A 560 -12.30 9.04 42.41
CA LEU A 560 -11.30 9.66 41.53
C LEU A 560 -11.81 9.87 40.10
N LEU A 561 -12.75 9.05 39.63
CA LEU A 561 -13.32 9.13 38.28
C LEU A 561 -14.57 10.04 38.19
N GLU A 562 -15.05 10.62 39.29
CA GLU A 562 -16.25 11.47 39.29
C GLU A 562 -16.09 12.70 38.39
N SER A 563 -14.90 13.32 38.40
CA SER A 563 -14.63 14.47 37.53
C SER A 563 -14.68 14.12 36.05
N ALA A 564 -14.22 12.90 35.69
CA ALA A 564 -14.31 12.39 34.33
C ALA A 564 -15.77 12.09 33.93
N ALA A 565 -16.55 11.53 34.85
CA ALA A 565 -17.98 11.30 34.66
C ALA A 565 -18.76 12.61 34.47
N GLN A 566 -18.49 13.62 35.29
CA GLN A 566 -19.08 14.95 35.16
C GLN A 566 -18.75 15.59 33.81
N ALA A 567 -17.50 15.49 33.36
CA ALA A 567 -17.08 16.01 32.05
C ALA A 567 -17.86 15.35 30.90
N LEU A 568 -18.06 14.03 30.96
CA LEU A 568 -18.85 13.30 29.96
C LEU A 568 -20.33 13.72 29.96
N VAL A 569 -20.97 13.75 31.12
CA VAL A 569 -22.40 14.13 31.25
C VAL A 569 -22.62 15.56 30.75
N SER A 570 -21.69 16.47 31.05
CA SER A 570 -21.77 17.87 30.61
C SER A 570 -21.53 18.05 29.11
N ALA A 571 -20.80 17.12 28.48
CA ALA A 571 -20.49 17.12 27.05
C ALA A 571 -21.49 16.30 26.22
N LEU A 572 -22.53 15.72 26.83
CA LEU A 572 -23.57 15.02 26.09
C LEU A 572 -24.19 15.95 25.04
N PRO A 573 -24.49 15.45 23.83
CA PRO A 573 -24.99 16.27 22.74
C PRO A 573 -26.19 17.13 23.19
N GLY A 574 -26.02 18.45 23.15
CA GLY A 574 -27.03 19.46 23.47
C GLY A 574 -27.57 20.16 22.21
N GLU A 575 -28.22 21.32 22.38
CA GLU A 575 -28.42 22.24 21.24
C GLU A 575 -27.05 22.56 20.61
N PRO A 576 -26.97 22.78 19.28
CA PRO A 576 -25.78 23.42 18.74
C PRO A 576 -25.68 24.78 19.40
N ALA A 577 -24.92 24.89 20.50
CA ALA A 577 -24.34 26.16 20.90
C ALA A 577 -23.75 26.72 19.62
N ALA A 578 -24.20 27.91 19.21
CA ALA A 578 -23.78 28.56 17.98
C ALA A 578 -22.28 28.38 17.85
N ALA A 579 -21.87 27.36 17.08
CA ALA A 579 -20.50 26.98 17.02
C ALA A 579 -19.86 28.19 16.36
N THR A 580 -18.99 28.89 17.08
CA THR A 580 -17.99 29.72 16.43
C THR A 580 -17.42 28.82 15.34
N PRO A 581 -17.48 29.21 14.06
CA PRO A 581 -16.96 28.37 12.98
C PRO A 581 -15.43 28.37 13.08
N THR A 582 -14.89 27.66 14.07
CA THR A 582 -13.47 27.44 14.22
C THR A 582 -13.11 26.19 13.43
N ALA A 583 -12.60 26.47 12.23
CA ALA A 583 -11.78 25.58 11.40
C ALA A 583 -12.38 24.20 11.08
N GLY A 584 -13.18 24.18 10.02
CA GLY A 584 -13.38 23.01 9.17
C GLY A 584 -14.60 22.16 9.51
N TRP A 585 -15.00 21.37 8.51
CA TRP A 585 -16.12 20.43 8.42
C TRP A 585 -16.09 19.31 9.49
N ARG A 586 -16.12 19.65 10.79
CA ARG A 586 -16.09 18.68 11.91
C ARG A 586 -17.53 18.33 12.31
N GLN A 587 -17.97 17.10 12.04
CA GLN A 587 -19.28 16.60 12.45
C GLN A 587 -19.15 15.62 13.61
N ALA A 588 -19.95 15.81 14.67
CA ALA A 588 -20.01 14.86 15.78
C ALA A 588 -20.50 13.48 15.28
N LEU A 589 -19.93 12.40 15.81
CA LEU A 589 -20.36 11.04 15.49
C LEU A 589 -21.82 10.82 15.89
N PRO A 590 -22.57 9.97 15.16
CA PRO A 590 -23.97 9.70 15.48
C PRO A 590 -24.10 9.06 16.85
N VAL A 591 -25.17 9.42 17.56
CA VAL A 591 -25.53 8.83 18.85
C VAL A 591 -25.99 7.38 18.63
N THR A 592 -25.50 6.47 19.47
CA THR A 592 -25.83 5.04 19.40
C THR A 592 -26.45 4.56 20.73
N PRO A 593 -27.19 3.44 20.74
CA PRO A 593 -27.62 2.80 21.99
C PRO A 593 -26.45 2.51 22.95
N ALA A 594 -25.28 2.18 22.40
CA ALA A 594 -24.07 1.86 23.18
C ALA A 594 -23.62 3.03 24.07
N LEU A 595 -23.76 4.29 23.62
CA LEU A 595 -23.49 5.46 24.47
C LEU A 595 -24.30 5.43 25.77
N VAL A 596 -25.60 5.17 25.67
CA VAL A 596 -26.50 5.17 26.84
C VAL A 596 -26.17 4.01 27.77
N VAL A 597 -25.91 2.84 27.21
CA VAL A 597 -25.52 1.64 27.96
C VAL A 597 -24.22 1.88 28.72
N ASP A 598 -23.16 2.30 28.02
CA ASP A 598 -21.84 2.51 28.60
C ASP A 598 -21.86 3.63 29.64
N LEU A 599 -22.57 4.73 29.38
CA LEU A 599 -22.72 5.84 30.32
C LEU A 599 -23.39 5.41 31.63
N LEU A 600 -24.57 4.76 31.55
CA LEU A 600 -25.31 4.36 32.75
C LEU A 600 -24.60 3.24 33.51
N SER A 601 -23.98 2.30 32.80
CA SER A 601 -23.13 1.27 33.41
C SER A 601 -21.92 1.87 34.12
N ALA A 602 -21.26 2.86 33.53
CA ALA A 602 -20.15 3.57 34.17
C ALA A 602 -20.60 4.29 35.45
N LEU A 603 -21.65 5.10 35.38
CA LEU A 603 -22.15 5.85 36.54
C LEU A 603 -22.65 4.91 37.66
N CYS A 604 -23.23 3.77 37.30
CA CYS A 604 -23.60 2.72 38.25
C CYS A 604 -22.37 2.13 38.95
N HIS A 605 -21.31 1.79 38.21
CA HIS A 605 -20.06 1.28 38.80
C HIS A 605 -19.38 2.29 39.73
N LEU A 606 -19.51 3.59 39.44
CA LEU A 606 -18.99 4.66 40.29
C LEU A 606 -19.89 4.95 41.51
N GLY A 607 -21.15 4.50 41.51
CA GLY A 607 -22.11 4.78 42.59
C GLY A 607 -22.68 6.20 42.60
N VAL A 608 -22.47 7.00 41.54
CA VAL A 608 -22.80 8.43 41.53
C VAL A 608 -24.24 8.66 41.07
N ARG A 609 -25.19 8.42 41.98
CA ARG A 609 -26.64 8.53 41.70
C ARG A 609 -27.07 9.91 41.17
N PRO A 610 -26.63 11.06 41.71
CA PRO A 610 -27.05 12.36 41.21
C PRO A 610 -26.71 12.57 39.73
N LEU A 611 -25.51 12.16 39.30
CA LEU A 611 -25.12 12.22 37.89
C LEU A 611 -25.91 11.27 37.01
N GLY A 612 -26.25 10.09 37.54
CA GLY A 612 -27.15 9.13 36.85
C GLY A 612 -28.52 9.73 36.55
N GLU A 613 -29.15 10.36 37.53
CA GLU A 613 -30.45 11.02 37.34
C GLU A 613 -30.34 12.20 36.35
N GLN A 614 -29.29 13.01 36.46
CA GLN A 614 -29.03 14.11 35.52
C GLN A 614 -28.83 13.60 34.08
N ALA A 615 -28.10 12.50 33.90
CA ALA A 615 -27.92 11.88 32.59
C ALA A 615 -29.25 11.41 32.01
N VAL A 616 -30.08 10.71 32.81
CA VAL A 616 -31.42 10.27 32.37
C VAL A 616 -32.33 11.45 32.05
N ASP A 617 -32.29 12.53 32.84
CA ASP A 617 -33.01 13.78 32.52
C ASP A 617 -32.60 14.33 31.15
N HIS A 618 -31.30 14.37 30.85
CA HIS A 618 -30.80 14.84 29.55
C HIS A 618 -31.28 13.96 28.40
N LEU A 619 -31.21 12.63 28.56
CA LEU A 619 -31.63 11.65 27.56
C LEU A 619 -33.13 11.76 27.25
N LEU A 620 -33.98 11.88 28.27
CA LEU A 620 -35.44 11.91 28.11
C LEU A 620 -35.95 13.25 27.57
N ASN A 621 -35.26 14.36 27.86
CA ASN A 621 -35.68 15.69 27.43
C ASN A 621 -35.24 16.06 26.00
N ARG A 622 -34.59 15.14 25.26
CA ARG A 622 -34.01 15.38 23.92
C ARG A 622 -34.37 14.29 22.90
N PRO A 623 -35.66 14.13 22.55
CA PRO A 623 -36.13 13.09 21.63
C PRO A 623 -35.63 13.26 20.18
N ASP A 624 -35.15 14.45 19.81
CA ASP A 624 -34.55 14.77 18.50
C ASP A 624 -33.15 14.14 18.31
N ARG A 625 -32.39 13.96 19.40
CA ARG A 625 -31.06 13.33 19.40
C ARG A 625 -31.10 11.91 19.93
N PHE A 626 -31.94 11.64 20.93
CA PHE A 626 -32.11 10.35 21.57
C PHE A 626 -33.49 9.79 21.22
N ALA A 627 -33.66 9.43 19.94
CA ALA A 627 -34.91 8.87 19.45
C ALA A 627 -35.28 7.59 20.23
N VAL A 628 -36.52 7.53 20.70
CA VAL A 628 -37.01 6.43 21.57
C VAL A 628 -36.80 5.06 20.91
N ASP A 629 -37.16 4.93 19.64
CA ASP A 629 -37.16 3.64 18.92
C ASP A 629 -35.79 3.19 18.42
N ALA A 630 -34.91 4.14 18.14
CA ALA A 630 -33.58 3.87 17.59
C ALA A 630 -32.50 3.79 18.67
N ILE A 631 -32.68 4.47 19.80
CA ILE A 631 -31.64 4.64 20.83
C ILE A 631 -32.14 4.17 22.20
N LEU A 632 -33.19 4.78 22.76
CA LEU A 632 -33.55 4.57 24.17
C LEU A 632 -34.13 3.18 24.46
N VAL A 633 -35.05 2.67 23.63
CA VAL A 633 -35.63 1.33 23.78
C VAL A 633 -34.55 0.25 23.59
N PRO A 634 -33.74 0.25 22.51
CA PRO A 634 -32.63 -0.69 22.40
C PRO A 634 -31.64 -0.63 23.57
N ALA A 635 -31.28 0.57 24.04
CA ALA A 635 -30.39 0.73 25.19
C ALA A 635 -31.00 0.19 26.49
N ALA A 636 -32.28 0.45 26.75
CA ALA A 636 -32.98 -0.08 27.92
C ALA A 636 -33.08 -1.62 27.90
N CYS A 637 -33.26 -2.23 26.72
CA CYS A 637 -33.23 -3.68 26.56
C CYS A 637 -31.83 -4.22 26.91
N LEU A 638 -30.77 -3.66 26.33
CA LEU A 638 -29.39 -4.07 26.58
C LEU A 638 -29.01 -3.94 28.08
N LEU A 639 -29.38 -2.82 28.72
CA LEU A 639 -29.16 -2.62 30.16
C LEU A 639 -29.94 -3.62 31.03
N SER A 640 -31.11 -4.07 30.58
CA SER A 640 -31.91 -5.08 31.29
C SER A 640 -31.31 -6.49 31.13
N GLU A 641 -30.75 -6.78 29.96
CA GLU A 641 -30.13 -8.07 29.59
C GLU A 641 -28.73 -8.26 30.22
N GLN A 642 -27.96 -7.19 30.43
CA GLN A 642 -26.60 -7.26 31.01
C GLN A 642 -26.52 -7.72 32.48
N GLY A 643 -27.64 -7.77 33.21
CA GLY A 643 -27.67 -8.20 34.62
C GLY A 643 -27.24 -7.14 35.64
N TRP A 644 -27.08 -7.54 36.91
CA TRP A 644 -26.69 -6.64 38.03
C TRP A 644 -25.23 -6.17 37.87
N PRO A 645 -24.83 -4.92 38.24
CA PRO A 645 -25.54 -3.92 39.06
C PRO A 645 -26.35 -2.85 38.30
N ALA A 646 -26.13 -2.67 37.00
CA ALA A 646 -26.73 -1.56 36.25
C ALA A 646 -28.24 -1.68 36.05
N SER A 647 -28.76 -2.90 36.00
CA SER A 647 -30.16 -3.19 35.62
C SER A 647 -31.21 -2.78 36.66
N ASP A 648 -30.94 -2.91 37.96
CA ASP A 648 -31.85 -2.49 39.06
C ASP A 648 -31.50 -1.12 39.66
N TRP A 649 -30.54 -0.41 39.07
CA TRP A 649 -30.12 0.91 39.53
C TRP A 649 -31.22 1.97 39.27
N PRO A 650 -31.51 2.91 40.21
CA PRO A 650 -32.68 3.80 40.10
C PRO A 650 -32.78 4.61 38.79
N PRO A 651 -31.70 5.23 38.25
CA PRO A 651 -31.74 5.89 36.95
C PRO A 651 -32.09 4.94 35.79
N THR A 652 -31.50 3.74 35.77
CA THR A 652 -31.82 2.71 34.75
C THR A 652 -33.28 2.29 34.82
N ARG A 653 -33.82 2.09 36.03
CA ARG A 653 -35.25 1.78 36.23
C ARG A 653 -36.16 2.88 35.72
N ARG A 654 -35.78 4.14 35.92
CA ARG A 654 -36.53 5.29 35.43
C ARG A 654 -36.55 5.35 33.90
N LEU A 655 -35.40 5.12 33.24
CA LEU A 655 -35.33 5.00 31.78
C LEU A 655 -36.19 3.85 31.25
N ARG A 656 -36.09 2.67 31.88
CA ARG A 656 -36.91 1.49 31.55
C ARG A 656 -38.40 1.76 31.71
N ALA A 657 -38.81 2.39 32.81
CA ALA A 657 -40.20 2.74 33.07
C ALA A 657 -40.76 3.72 32.02
N HIS A 658 -39.96 4.71 31.61
CA HIS A 658 -40.32 5.62 30.53
C HIS A 658 -40.51 4.87 29.19
N CYS A 659 -39.57 3.99 28.84
CA CYS A 659 -39.68 3.19 27.61
C CYS A 659 -40.92 2.27 27.64
N LEU A 660 -41.19 1.61 28.76
CA LEU A 660 -42.37 0.76 28.93
C LEU A 660 -43.69 1.53 28.81
N ASP A 661 -43.77 2.74 29.38
CA ASP A 661 -44.95 3.61 29.27
C ASP A 661 -45.18 4.06 27.81
N GLN A 662 -44.13 4.46 27.09
CA GLN A 662 -44.22 4.81 25.67
C GLN A 662 -44.69 3.64 24.80
N LEU A 663 -44.09 2.46 24.99
CA LEU A 663 -44.49 1.24 24.27
C LEU A 663 -45.94 0.86 24.61
N ALA A 664 -46.34 0.93 25.88
CA ALA A 664 -47.71 0.63 26.30
C ALA A 664 -48.74 1.57 25.65
N ARG A 665 -48.46 2.88 25.57
CA ARG A 665 -49.32 3.85 24.88
C ARG A 665 -49.50 3.51 23.40
N ARG A 666 -48.41 3.18 22.69
CA ARG A 666 -48.45 2.84 21.26
C ARG A 666 -49.13 1.50 20.98
N ILE A 667 -48.92 0.51 21.84
CA ILE A 667 -49.61 -0.79 21.76
C ILE A 667 -51.11 -0.62 21.99
N ALA A 668 -51.52 0.28 22.88
CA ALA A 668 -52.92 0.57 23.18
C ALA A 668 -53.67 1.31 22.05
N GLU A 669 -52.97 1.91 21.09
CA GLU A 669 -53.62 2.53 19.93
C GLU A 669 -54.46 1.49 19.14
N PRO A 670 -55.59 1.85 18.52
CA PRO A 670 -56.34 0.88 17.72
C PRO A 670 -55.60 0.53 16.42
N LEU A 671 -55.39 -0.78 16.15
CA LEU A 671 -54.97 -1.29 14.82
C LEU A 671 -56.22 -1.67 14.05
N VAL A 672 -56.79 -0.70 13.35
CA VAL A 672 -57.95 -0.92 12.49
C VAL A 672 -57.49 -0.82 11.03
N PRO A 673 -57.63 -1.87 10.21
CA PRO A 673 -57.37 -1.75 8.79
C PRO A 673 -58.36 -0.74 8.18
N PRO A 674 -57.97 0.01 7.14
CA PRO A 674 -58.89 0.91 6.46
C PRO A 674 -60.17 0.17 6.04
N VAL A 675 -61.33 0.70 6.44
CA VAL A 675 -62.64 0.07 6.18
C VAL A 675 -63.08 0.20 4.71
N ASP A 676 -62.46 1.12 3.97
CA ASP A 676 -62.74 1.46 2.58
C ASP A 676 -61.44 1.85 1.84
N PHE A 677 -61.55 2.45 0.65
CA PHE A 677 -60.39 2.96 -0.09
C PHE A 677 -59.98 4.38 0.31
N ALA A 678 -60.58 5.04 1.30
CA ALA A 678 -60.12 6.35 1.74
C ALA A 678 -58.78 6.24 2.48
N ARG A 679 -57.87 7.16 2.20
CA ARG A 679 -56.53 7.28 2.81
C ARG A 679 -56.32 8.68 3.32
N ASP A 680 -55.34 8.88 4.20
CA ASP A 680 -54.96 10.22 4.62
C ASP A 680 -54.60 11.05 3.37
N SER A 681 -55.35 12.14 3.17
CA SER A 681 -55.27 12.99 1.99
C SER A 681 -54.33 14.18 2.20
N ARG A 682 -53.61 14.22 3.32
CA ARG A 682 -52.60 15.25 3.61
C ARG A 682 -51.44 15.13 2.63
N VAL A 683 -51.32 16.13 1.76
CA VAL A 683 -50.21 16.32 0.83
C VAL A 683 -49.73 17.75 1.02
N ASP A 684 -48.44 17.93 1.32
CA ASP A 684 -47.90 19.23 1.73
C ASP A 684 -47.86 20.25 0.56
N CYS A 685 -47.95 19.77 -0.68
CA CYS A 685 -48.02 20.63 -1.86
C CYS A 685 -49.47 20.99 -2.23
N SER A 686 -49.73 22.27 -2.45
CA SER A 686 -51.06 22.81 -2.79
C SER A 686 -51.32 22.98 -4.30
N CYS A 687 -50.42 22.49 -5.17
CA CYS A 687 -50.57 22.62 -6.62
C CYS A 687 -51.83 21.88 -7.13
N ALA A 688 -52.27 22.19 -8.37
CA ALA A 688 -53.49 21.59 -8.94
C ALA A 688 -53.42 20.05 -8.96
N HIS A 689 -52.29 19.47 -9.33
CA HIS A 689 -52.12 18.01 -9.41
C HIS A 689 -52.02 17.33 -8.04
N CYS A 690 -51.44 17.98 -7.05
CA CYS A 690 -51.43 17.46 -5.67
C CYS A 690 -52.80 17.57 -5.01
N ARG A 691 -53.63 18.56 -5.39
CA ARG A 691 -55.04 18.60 -5.00
C ARG A 691 -55.84 17.45 -5.63
N GLU A 692 -55.56 17.10 -6.87
CA GLU A 692 -56.14 15.89 -7.50
C GLU A 692 -55.71 14.60 -6.78
N LEU A 693 -54.44 14.50 -6.38
CA LEU A 693 -53.93 13.39 -5.57
C LEU A 693 -54.62 13.33 -4.19
N SER A 694 -54.75 14.46 -3.48
CA SER A 694 -55.47 14.53 -2.20
C SER A 694 -56.93 14.13 -2.35
N ALA A 695 -57.61 14.61 -3.40
CA ALA A 695 -58.99 14.23 -3.69
C ALA A 695 -59.11 12.73 -3.99
N PHE A 696 -58.16 12.17 -4.75
CA PHE A 696 -58.08 10.72 -4.96
C PHE A 696 -57.88 9.99 -3.64
N LEU A 697 -56.94 10.40 -2.79
CA LEU A 697 -56.69 9.78 -1.48
C LEU A 697 -57.96 9.77 -0.59
N ALA A 698 -58.70 10.87 -0.55
CA ALA A 698 -59.91 11.01 0.26
C ALA A 698 -61.13 10.19 -0.25
N ASP A 699 -61.11 9.73 -1.50
CA ASP A 699 -62.24 9.01 -2.11
C ASP A 699 -62.39 7.59 -1.54
N PRO A 700 -63.54 7.22 -0.91
CA PRO A 700 -63.72 5.92 -0.28
C PRO A 700 -63.97 4.76 -1.27
N GLU A 701 -64.39 5.05 -2.51
CA GLU A 701 -64.75 4.02 -3.50
C GLU A 701 -63.64 3.80 -4.53
N ARG A 702 -62.83 4.83 -4.78
CA ARG A 702 -61.82 4.79 -5.85
C ARG A 702 -60.50 4.18 -5.39
N SER A 703 -60.17 3.01 -5.93
CA SER A 703 -58.92 2.29 -5.65
C SER A 703 -57.75 2.64 -6.60
N VAL A 704 -58.05 3.12 -7.82
CA VAL A 704 -57.05 3.44 -8.85
C VAL A 704 -57.31 4.84 -9.45
N TRP A 705 -56.24 5.62 -9.60
CA TRP A 705 -56.23 6.91 -10.29
C TRP A 705 -55.21 6.90 -11.42
N VAL A 706 -55.67 7.21 -12.63
CA VAL A 706 -54.83 7.30 -13.82
C VAL A 706 -54.63 8.76 -14.14
N PHE A 707 -53.41 9.26 -13.92
CA PHE A 707 -53.03 10.64 -14.12
C PHE A 707 -52.27 10.83 -15.43
N LYS A 708 -52.92 11.40 -16.43
CA LYS A 708 -52.34 11.73 -17.73
C LYS A 708 -51.83 13.15 -17.75
N ALA A 709 -50.51 13.32 -17.63
CA ALA A 709 -49.85 14.62 -17.69
C ALA A 709 -48.46 14.52 -18.31
N ALA A 710 -47.86 15.67 -18.63
CA ALA A 710 -46.47 15.75 -19.06
C ALA A 710 -45.51 15.18 -18.00
N ARG A 711 -44.35 14.67 -18.43
CA ARG A 711 -43.37 13.97 -17.57
C ARG A 711 -43.03 14.74 -16.30
N GLN A 712 -42.81 16.05 -16.39
CA GLN A 712 -42.47 16.91 -15.24
C GLN A 712 -43.54 16.89 -14.13
N HIS A 713 -44.83 16.85 -14.49
CA HIS A 713 -45.93 16.85 -13.53
C HIS A 713 -46.12 15.46 -12.92
N ARG A 714 -45.91 14.39 -13.69
CA ARG A 714 -45.92 13.02 -13.16
C ARG A 714 -44.78 12.81 -12.15
N ASN A 715 -43.56 13.24 -12.48
CA ASN A 715 -42.42 13.16 -11.57
C ASN A 715 -42.66 13.96 -10.26
N HIS A 716 -43.31 15.12 -10.35
CA HIS A 716 -43.68 15.90 -9.18
C HIS A 716 -44.65 15.15 -8.26
N VAL A 717 -45.69 14.53 -8.83
CA VAL A 717 -46.66 13.72 -8.08
C VAL A 717 -45.98 12.50 -7.44
N GLU A 718 -45.08 11.80 -8.16
CA GLU A 718 -44.28 10.70 -7.60
C GLU A 718 -43.38 11.15 -6.44
N TYR A 719 -42.77 12.34 -6.55
CA TYR A 719 -41.98 12.93 -5.48
C TYR A 719 -42.85 13.24 -4.25
N SER A 720 -44.02 13.85 -4.44
CA SER A 720 -44.95 14.14 -3.33
C SER A 720 -45.44 12.86 -2.65
N ILE A 721 -45.78 11.80 -3.41
CA ILE A 721 -46.18 10.51 -2.83
C ILE A 721 -45.08 9.94 -1.93
N ARG A 722 -43.80 10.01 -2.36
CA ARG A 722 -42.66 9.52 -1.57
C ARG A 722 -42.37 10.38 -0.35
N ARG A 723 -42.34 11.69 -0.52
CA ARG A 723 -42.01 12.65 0.54
C ARG A 723 -43.06 12.61 1.65
N ASP A 724 -44.34 12.63 1.28
CA ASP A 724 -45.46 12.71 2.23
C ASP A 724 -45.91 11.30 2.69
N GLN A 725 -45.21 10.25 2.24
CA GLN A 725 -45.43 8.84 2.58
C GLN A 725 -46.88 8.36 2.39
N CYS A 726 -47.52 8.80 1.30
CA CYS A 726 -48.90 8.45 0.99
C CYS A 726 -49.07 6.94 0.72
N ASP A 727 -50.22 6.38 1.07
CA ASP A 727 -50.56 4.96 0.87
C ASP A 727 -50.94 4.64 -0.59
N VAL A 728 -50.00 4.89 -1.51
CA VAL A 728 -50.18 4.74 -2.95
C VAL A 728 -48.96 4.10 -3.59
N SER A 729 -49.18 2.99 -4.30
CA SER A 729 -48.23 2.42 -5.25
C SER A 729 -48.38 3.13 -6.59
N HIS A 730 -47.29 3.44 -7.28
CA HIS A 730 -47.34 4.15 -8.55
C HIS A 730 -46.49 3.47 -9.62
N GLU A 731 -47.02 3.41 -10.84
CA GLU A 731 -46.31 2.90 -12.01
C GLU A 731 -46.63 3.78 -13.22
N THR A 732 -45.64 4.00 -14.10
CA THR A 732 -45.88 4.72 -15.36
C THR A 732 -46.29 3.74 -16.46
N ASP A 733 -47.54 3.80 -16.91
CA ASP A 733 -48.00 3.09 -18.10
C ASP A 733 -47.50 3.80 -19.36
N ARG A 734 -46.62 3.11 -20.11
CA ARG A 734 -45.94 3.64 -21.31
C ARG A 734 -46.67 3.31 -22.62
N ARG A 735 -47.91 2.82 -22.57
CA ARG A 735 -48.71 2.50 -23.77
C ARG A 735 -49.31 3.78 -24.40
N GLY A 736 -48.87 4.12 -25.61
CA GLY A 736 -49.37 5.25 -26.42
C GLY A 736 -48.54 6.54 -26.31
N SER A 737 -48.89 7.57 -27.11
CA SER A 737 -48.13 8.84 -27.20
C SER A 737 -48.23 9.73 -25.96
N THR A 738 -49.19 9.47 -25.06
CA THR A 738 -49.35 10.15 -23.77
C THR A 738 -49.26 9.13 -22.63
N HIS A 739 -48.07 8.93 -22.05
CA HIS A 739 -47.93 8.04 -20.90
C HIS A 739 -48.78 8.52 -19.71
N ALA A 740 -49.18 7.60 -18.84
CA ALA A 740 -49.98 7.91 -17.65
C ALA A 740 -49.29 7.40 -16.38
N LEU A 741 -49.45 8.13 -15.27
CA LEU A 741 -49.07 7.62 -13.95
C LEU A 741 -50.29 6.90 -13.36
N VAL A 742 -50.17 5.59 -13.15
CA VAL A 742 -51.20 4.76 -12.53
C VAL A 742 -50.89 4.67 -11.04
N CYS A 743 -51.72 5.32 -10.24
CA CYS A 743 -51.65 5.34 -8.79
C CYS A 743 -52.70 4.37 -8.23
N THR A 744 -52.25 3.33 -7.53
CA THR A 744 -53.12 2.35 -6.87
C THR A 744 -52.98 2.49 -5.36
N LYS A 745 -54.09 2.68 -4.65
CA LYS A 745 -54.07 2.78 -3.20
C LYS A 745 -53.65 1.46 -2.57
N ASN A 746 -52.79 1.52 -1.58
CA ASN A 746 -52.34 0.38 -0.80
C ASN A 746 -52.69 0.59 0.68
N GLN A 747 -52.10 -0.19 1.59
CA GLN A 747 -52.28 -0.05 3.04
C GLN A 747 -50.93 0.11 3.75
N ALA A 748 -49.95 0.74 3.10
CA ALA A 748 -48.56 0.79 3.57
C ALA A 748 -48.41 1.43 4.96
N SER A 749 -49.19 2.44 5.32
CA SER A 749 -49.20 3.04 6.67
C SER A 749 -49.71 2.05 7.73
N PHE A 750 -50.77 1.30 7.43
CA PHE A 750 -51.32 0.26 8.30
C PHE A 750 -50.31 -0.89 8.46
N GLU A 751 -49.74 -1.39 7.36
CA GLU A 751 -48.72 -2.45 7.38
C GLU A 751 -47.48 -2.03 8.18
N ARG A 752 -46.99 -0.79 8.00
CA ARG A 752 -45.92 -0.21 8.84
C ARG A 752 -46.31 -0.18 10.32
N ARG A 753 -47.56 0.18 10.64
CA ARG A 753 -48.07 0.17 12.03
C ARG A 753 -48.19 -1.24 12.61
N VAL A 754 -48.58 -2.24 11.81
CA VAL A 754 -48.61 -3.65 12.22
C VAL A 754 -47.20 -4.14 12.56
N LEU A 755 -46.23 -3.89 11.67
CA LEU A 755 -44.82 -4.22 11.90
C LEU A 755 -44.25 -3.50 13.13
N GLN A 756 -44.57 -2.21 13.29
CA GLN A 756 -44.15 -1.44 14.45
C GLN A 756 -44.74 -2.02 15.75
N ARG A 757 -46.04 -2.37 15.79
CA ARG A 757 -46.63 -2.97 16.99
C ARG A 757 -46.05 -4.33 17.31
N GLN A 758 -45.76 -5.15 16.29
CA GLN A 758 -45.08 -6.43 16.50
C GLN A 758 -43.72 -6.22 17.17
N LYS A 759 -42.93 -5.24 16.68
CA LYS A 759 -41.67 -4.84 17.32
C LYS A 759 -41.89 -4.32 18.75
N ASP A 760 -42.86 -3.44 18.97
CA ASP A 760 -43.16 -2.87 20.29
C ASP A 760 -43.55 -3.95 21.31
N LEU A 761 -44.30 -4.98 20.89
CA LEU A 761 -44.66 -6.13 21.73
C LEU A 761 -43.43 -6.96 22.09
N VAL A 762 -42.52 -7.20 21.14
CA VAL A 762 -41.26 -7.92 21.38
C VAL A 762 -40.37 -7.13 22.35
N ASP A 763 -40.18 -5.84 22.11
CA ASP A 763 -39.36 -4.98 22.98
C ASP A 763 -39.99 -4.81 24.37
N GLN A 764 -41.32 -4.70 24.47
CA GLN A 764 -42.03 -4.69 25.76
C GLN A 764 -41.84 -6.02 26.52
N ALA A 765 -41.88 -7.16 25.82
CA ALA A 765 -41.65 -8.46 26.43
C ALA A 765 -40.22 -8.57 26.98
N ARG A 766 -39.21 -8.18 26.19
CA ARG A 766 -37.80 -8.10 26.63
C ARG A 766 -37.64 -7.21 27.85
N LEU A 767 -38.21 -6.00 27.82
CA LEU A 767 -38.18 -5.06 28.94
C LEU A 767 -39.02 -5.50 30.15
N ARG A 768 -39.82 -6.56 30.08
CA ARG A 768 -40.59 -7.09 31.23
C ARG A 768 -39.97 -8.34 31.84
N GLN A 769 -38.98 -8.94 31.19
CA GLN A 769 -38.27 -10.08 31.76
C GLN A 769 -37.58 -9.66 33.09
N PRO A 770 -37.57 -10.55 34.10
CA PRO A 770 -36.81 -10.34 35.32
C PRO A 770 -35.30 -10.35 35.03
N PHE A 771 -34.53 -9.60 35.83
CA PHE A 771 -33.11 -9.37 35.59
C PHE A 771 -32.30 -10.68 35.50
N GLY A 772 -31.56 -10.86 34.39
CA GLY A 772 -30.53 -11.89 34.26
C GLY A 772 -31.00 -13.32 33.96
N GLN A 773 -32.03 -13.52 33.13
CA GLN A 773 -32.35 -14.82 32.51
C GLN A 773 -31.90 -14.90 31.06
#